data_AF-A0A9X3IML6-F1
#
_entry.id   AF-A0A9X3IML6-F1
#
_cell.length_a   1.000
_cell.length_b   1.000
_cell.length_c   1.000
_cell.angle_alpha   90.00
_cell.angle_beta   90.00
_cell.angle_gamma   90.00
#
_symmetry.space_group_name_H-M   'P 1'
#
loop_
_entity.id
_entity.type
_entity.pdbx_description
1 polymer ?
#
loop_
_entity_poly.entity_id
_entity_poly.type
_entity_poly.pdbx_seq_one_letter_code
_entity_poly.pdbx_strand_id
1 'polypeptide(L)'
;MRSSAIAALLCAASTLAITASAKADAVGPTVEVTLGGGQENGAIGGFDIFLPFGFGDRSIGFGDIRGHMNNDQMDQLSAGLGWRMKLDGVWTVGAYGYYDYLRTDRKNEFHQISAGAELISRDMVFRLNGYLPFGDKYGSAADANAALIEAGRLVFRAGQEQAMRGIDGEAGFRLPMFDAKSSAQMMLYGGGYWYDGDRLDDITGVSARAELSFSDLPGFTQGSTFSLSAGFTYDNEDKAEGLFLARLRIPLGKAGPALADRDPLMQRVERANFIRTAVGATGDAEAAIYADTGNIVGNVRTVSAATGDAAAINAAITAAGENALILADGVIQLDQTLLLSSGQFIVGGQGGLEIIGARSGGKATFTRSGAETKLVGTSATADVLAMADESGAVGLSIRGGRDGILADGVETIFLRNLDIAETAGNGILLSEVDGALIEGSKIHDLTICTDNTECEFSIYDPERSVPNTAISLFSAKDVTIRDVEIRDVTYGIFANAAFDEIDDWENDIYGLRAPNPTTGLTIENVSITNTRREALQLVGASDIAIRNLSIDNTAMDRTMDLIVIMSSSGISMDGLTLAGGVNALQFIGPSSFADPASDITVSNVTIRDTSRAGIMMNMGSSNVAFSNIEITNAGTHGVYLYGPSFFGGALSDVSFTNVKVVSSTDEAVHLAGELSNLSGSIAVGQAPASCVADTGTWTSTTLSQNNGETFSVGGTVILPGTLPAGCR
;
A
#
# COMPACT_ATOMS: atom_id res chain seq x y z
N MET A 1 20.27 -21.79 -26.72
CA MET A 1 21.52 -21.85 -25.94
C MET A 1 21.54 -22.94 -24.85
N ARG A 2 20.43 -23.68 -24.62
CA ARG A 2 20.32 -24.77 -23.61
C ARG A 2 21.24 -25.98 -23.82
N SER A 3 21.64 -26.29 -25.05
CA SER A 3 22.45 -27.49 -25.37
C SER A 3 23.97 -27.30 -25.13
N SER A 4 24.45 -26.05 -25.10
CA SER A 4 25.88 -25.74 -25.08
C SER A 4 26.47 -25.75 -23.67
N ALA A 5 25.69 -25.41 -22.64
CA ALA A 5 26.14 -25.45 -21.23
C ALA A 5 26.23 -26.90 -20.71
N ILE A 6 25.25 -27.74 -21.02
CA ILE A 6 25.26 -29.18 -20.69
C ILE A 6 26.44 -29.89 -21.36
N ALA A 7 26.71 -29.58 -22.64
CA ALA A 7 27.87 -30.12 -23.36
C ALA A 7 29.21 -29.63 -22.80
N ALA A 8 29.29 -28.37 -22.36
CA ALA A 8 30.50 -27.81 -21.74
C ALA A 8 30.77 -28.41 -20.34
N LEU A 9 29.73 -28.68 -19.54
CA LEU A 9 29.84 -29.37 -18.24
C LEU A 9 30.18 -30.85 -18.38
N LEU A 10 29.61 -31.56 -19.36
CA LEU A 10 30.02 -32.94 -19.71
C LEU A 10 31.50 -32.99 -20.12
N CYS A 11 31.98 -31.99 -20.86
CA CYS A 11 33.40 -31.84 -21.20
C CYS A 11 34.25 -31.51 -19.96
N ALA A 12 33.82 -30.63 -19.06
CA ALA A 12 34.56 -30.27 -17.85
C ALA A 12 34.66 -31.44 -16.84
N ALA A 13 33.55 -32.16 -16.62
CA ALA A 13 33.49 -33.37 -15.81
C ALA A 13 34.38 -34.48 -16.41
N SER A 14 34.42 -34.58 -17.74
CA SER A 14 35.34 -35.50 -18.42
C SER A 14 36.80 -35.12 -18.18
N THR A 15 37.16 -33.82 -18.16
CA THR A 15 38.56 -33.39 -17.90
C THR A 15 39.02 -33.55 -16.46
N LEU A 16 38.15 -33.38 -15.45
CA LEU A 16 38.50 -33.62 -14.03
C LEU A 16 38.60 -35.11 -13.70
N ALA A 17 37.81 -35.98 -14.35
CA ALA A 17 37.91 -37.42 -14.17
C ALA A 17 39.22 -38.03 -14.72
N ILE A 18 39.91 -37.34 -15.64
CA ILE A 18 41.09 -37.87 -16.34
C ILE A 18 42.39 -37.74 -15.51
N THR A 19 42.47 -36.85 -14.50
CA THR A 19 43.70 -36.64 -13.72
C THR A 19 43.75 -37.42 -12.39
N ALA A 20 42.63 -37.98 -11.92
CA ALA A 20 42.59 -38.84 -10.74
C ALA A 20 42.92 -40.32 -11.07
N SER A 21 43.97 -40.57 -11.86
CA SER A 21 44.45 -41.93 -12.13
C SER A 21 45.70 -42.22 -11.31
N ALA A 22 45.51 -42.52 -10.03
CA ALA A 22 46.52 -43.18 -9.21
C ALA A 22 45.88 -44.43 -8.56
N LYS A 23 46.03 -45.57 -9.25
CA LYS A 23 45.64 -46.95 -8.84
C LYS A 23 44.18 -47.13 -8.40
N ALA A 24 43.25 -47.11 -9.35
CA ALA A 24 41.89 -47.64 -9.18
C ALA A 24 41.73 -48.92 -9.99
N ASP A 25 41.90 -50.09 -9.36
CA ASP A 25 41.85 -51.39 -10.05
C ASP A 25 40.52 -52.16 -9.89
N ALA A 26 39.44 -51.53 -9.40
CA ALA A 26 38.14 -52.22 -9.31
C ALA A 26 36.86 -51.36 -9.47
N VAL A 27 36.89 -50.04 -9.26
CA VAL A 27 35.67 -49.21 -9.20
C VAL A 27 35.91 -47.82 -9.82
N GLY A 28 35.04 -47.41 -10.75
CA GLY A 28 35.12 -46.13 -11.46
C GLY A 28 34.21 -45.03 -10.89
N PRO A 29 34.45 -43.75 -11.22
CA PRO A 29 33.59 -42.63 -10.81
C PRO A 29 32.18 -42.72 -11.40
N THR A 30 31.19 -42.17 -10.73
CA THR A 30 29.79 -42.15 -11.22
C THR A 30 29.28 -40.72 -11.34
N VAL A 31 28.53 -40.44 -12.40
CA VAL A 31 27.80 -39.18 -12.58
C VAL A 31 26.32 -39.47 -12.43
N GLU A 32 25.59 -38.59 -11.75
CA GLU A 32 24.16 -38.67 -11.59
C GLU A 32 23.49 -37.36 -12.02
N VAL A 33 22.34 -37.49 -12.65
CA VAL A 33 21.45 -36.37 -12.98
C VAL A 33 20.13 -36.61 -12.27
N THR A 34 19.68 -35.60 -11.52
CA THR A 34 18.39 -35.60 -10.82
C THR A 34 17.45 -34.60 -11.48
N LEU A 35 16.24 -35.03 -11.77
CA LEU A 35 15.14 -34.19 -12.25
C LEU A 35 13.90 -34.46 -11.42
N GLY A 36 13.12 -33.45 -11.11
CA GLY A 36 11.87 -33.65 -10.40
C GLY A 36 11.21 -32.35 -9.98
N GLY A 37 10.35 -32.46 -8.99
CA GLY A 37 9.72 -31.30 -8.37
C GLY A 37 8.74 -31.68 -7.27
N GLY A 38 8.47 -30.71 -6.40
CA GLY A 38 7.49 -30.80 -5.34
C GLY A 38 6.39 -29.75 -5.49
N GLN A 39 5.34 -29.88 -4.69
CA GLN A 39 4.17 -29.00 -4.74
C GLN A 39 4.53 -27.54 -4.42
N GLU A 40 5.45 -27.31 -3.46
CA GLU A 40 5.97 -25.98 -3.10
C GLU A 40 7.43 -25.76 -3.56
N ASN A 41 8.23 -26.83 -3.65
CA ASN A 41 9.66 -26.78 -4.01
C ASN A 41 9.96 -26.55 -5.52
N GLY A 42 8.95 -26.41 -6.37
CA GLY A 42 9.12 -26.12 -7.81
C GLY A 42 9.88 -27.22 -8.57
N ALA A 43 10.47 -26.87 -9.73
CA ALA A 43 11.25 -27.79 -10.54
C ALA A 43 12.68 -27.93 -10.00
N ILE A 44 13.09 -29.17 -9.74
CA ILE A 44 14.41 -29.51 -9.20
C ILE A 44 15.27 -30.12 -10.30
N GLY A 45 16.44 -29.52 -10.55
CA GLY A 45 17.47 -30.04 -11.45
C GLY A 45 18.83 -30.04 -10.77
N GLY A 46 19.50 -31.20 -10.75
CA GLY A 46 20.80 -31.35 -10.09
C GLY A 46 21.75 -32.30 -10.82
N PHE A 47 23.05 -32.12 -10.57
CA PHE A 47 24.10 -33.00 -11.04
C PHE A 47 25.02 -33.39 -9.88
N ASP A 48 25.35 -34.67 -9.78
CA ASP A 48 26.21 -35.22 -8.74
C ASP A 48 27.39 -35.99 -9.37
N ILE A 49 28.58 -35.89 -8.77
CA ILE A 49 29.78 -36.62 -9.15
C ILE A 49 30.34 -37.32 -7.92
N PHE A 50 30.35 -38.65 -7.95
CA PHE A 50 30.90 -39.50 -6.89
C PHE A 50 32.18 -40.18 -7.35
N LEU A 51 33.26 -39.98 -6.61
CA LEU A 51 34.63 -40.38 -6.92
C LEU A 51 35.14 -41.39 -5.88
N PRO A 52 35.05 -42.70 -6.12
CA PRO A 52 35.54 -43.71 -5.21
C PRO A 52 37.07 -43.88 -5.32
N PHE A 53 37.74 -44.07 -4.18
CA PHE A 53 39.13 -44.47 -4.10
C PHE A 53 39.27 -45.67 -3.14
N GLY A 54 39.79 -46.78 -3.65
CA GLY A 54 39.78 -48.06 -2.93
C GLY A 54 40.85 -48.16 -1.85
N PHE A 55 40.50 -48.76 -0.71
CA PHE A 55 41.42 -49.21 0.32
C PHE A 55 41.34 -50.75 0.47
N GLY A 56 41.65 -51.48 -0.61
CA GLY A 56 41.49 -52.93 -0.67
C GLY A 56 40.04 -53.38 -0.92
N ASP A 57 39.75 -54.67 -0.72
CA ASP A 57 38.50 -55.31 -1.20
C ASP A 57 37.27 -55.08 -0.30
N ARG A 58 37.46 -54.46 0.87
CA ARG A 58 36.43 -54.36 1.93
C ARG A 58 36.09 -52.93 2.34
N SER A 59 36.81 -51.92 1.84
CA SER A 59 36.56 -50.53 2.19
C SER A 59 36.90 -49.58 1.04
N ILE A 60 36.19 -48.47 1.01
CA ILE A 60 36.45 -47.38 0.08
C ILE A 60 36.48 -46.06 0.85
N GLY A 61 37.29 -45.12 0.38
CA GLY A 61 36.99 -43.70 0.57
C GLY A 61 36.31 -43.17 -0.68
N PHE A 62 35.65 -42.03 -0.55
CA PHE A 62 35.05 -41.35 -1.69
C PHE A 62 35.06 -39.84 -1.51
N GLY A 63 35.12 -39.14 -2.65
CA GLY A 63 34.74 -37.74 -2.75
C GLY A 63 33.42 -37.59 -3.48
N ASP A 64 32.65 -36.57 -3.13
CA ASP A 64 31.32 -36.35 -3.68
C ASP A 64 31.07 -34.85 -3.87
N ILE A 65 30.65 -34.45 -5.07
CA ILE A 65 30.35 -33.07 -5.43
C ILE A 65 28.96 -33.02 -6.03
N ARG A 66 28.13 -32.09 -5.56
CA ARG A 66 26.73 -31.94 -5.98
C ARG A 66 26.42 -30.49 -6.26
N GLY A 67 25.70 -30.24 -7.34
CA GLY A 67 25.21 -28.92 -7.70
C GLY A 67 23.74 -28.96 -8.06
N HIS A 68 22.98 -27.98 -7.58
CA HIS A 68 21.61 -27.74 -8.04
C HIS A 68 21.54 -26.42 -8.78
N MET A 69 20.73 -26.41 -9.84
CA MET A 69 20.54 -25.25 -10.69
C MET A 69 19.07 -24.87 -10.73
N ASN A 70 18.81 -23.57 -10.59
CA ASN A 70 17.51 -22.97 -10.81
C ASN A 70 17.69 -21.75 -11.74
N ASN A 71 16.80 -21.57 -12.71
CA ASN A 71 16.83 -20.44 -13.67
C ASN A 71 18.24 -20.03 -14.19
N ASP A 72 19.00 -21.01 -14.68
CA ASP A 72 20.34 -20.85 -15.27
C ASP A 72 21.45 -20.37 -14.30
N GLN A 73 21.21 -20.31 -12.98
CA GLN A 73 22.21 -20.06 -11.94
C GLN A 73 22.37 -21.27 -11.01
N MET A 74 23.56 -21.41 -10.43
CA MET A 74 23.86 -22.46 -9.45
C MET A 74 23.67 -21.90 -8.06
N ASP A 75 22.54 -22.25 -7.45
CA ASP A 75 22.14 -21.68 -6.16
C ASP A 75 22.53 -22.57 -4.99
N GLN A 76 22.91 -23.83 -5.25
CA GLN A 76 23.39 -24.76 -4.23
C GLN A 76 24.60 -25.55 -4.70
N LEU A 77 25.61 -25.66 -3.83
CA LEU A 77 26.79 -26.49 -4.02
C LEU A 77 27.08 -27.27 -2.74
N SER A 78 27.33 -28.56 -2.87
CA SER A 78 27.83 -29.40 -1.78
C SER A 78 29.08 -30.15 -2.21
N ALA A 79 30.09 -30.19 -1.35
CA ALA A 79 31.32 -30.96 -1.56
C ALA A 79 31.65 -31.74 -0.29
N GLY A 80 31.87 -33.04 -0.42
CA GLY A 80 32.08 -33.92 0.72
C GLY A 80 33.10 -35.01 0.48
N LEU A 81 33.53 -35.58 1.60
CA LEU A 81 34.40 -36.75 1.66
C LEU A 81 33.78 -37.76 2.61
N GLY A 82 33.96 -39.04 2.32
CA GLY A 82 33.49 -40.09 3.20
C GLY A 82 34.25 -41.39 3.05
N TRP A 83 33.88 -42.32 3.92
CA TRP A 83 34.48 -43.64 4.02
C TRP A 83 33.43 -44.68 4.35
N ARG A 84 33.56 -45.87 3.76
CA ARG A 84 32.68 -47.02 4.01
C ARG A 84 33.48 -48.31 4.14
N MET A 85 33.03 -49.22 5.01
CA MET A 85 33.61 -50.56 5.17
C MET A 85 32.57 -51.66 5.34
N LYS A 86 32.84 -52.84 4.78
CA LYS A 86 32.05 -54.06 4.93
C LYS A 86 32.33 -54.77 6.26
N LEU A 87 31.30 -54.90 7.10
CA LEU A 87 31.22 -55.65 8.35
C LEU A 87 30.54 -57.01 8.13
N ASP A 88 31.22 -58.10 8.50
CA ASP A 88 30.71 -59.48 8.53
C ASP A 88 30.00 -59.98 7.25
N GLY A 89 30.25 -59.33 6.11
CA GLY A 89 29.67 -59.69 4.80
C GLY A 89 28.19 -59.33 4.61
N VAL A 90 27.54 -58.74 5.62
CA VAL A 90 26.11 -58.39 5.60
C VAL A 90 25.90 -56.88 5.68
N TRP A 91 26.67 -56.22 6.55
CA TRP A 91 26.54 -54.80 6.84
C TRP A 91 27.70 -54.01 6.23
N THR A 92 27.44 -52.75 5.94
CA THR A 92 28.43 -51.74 5.59
C THR A 92 28.20 -50.55 6.48
N VAL A 93 29.22 -50.12 7.20
CA VAL A 93 29.18 -48.88 7.99
C VAL A 93 29.88 -47.77 7.22
N GLY A 94 29.33 -46.58 7.28
CA GLY A 94 29.89 -45.39 6.64
C GLY A 94 29.88 -44.17 7.54
N ALA A 95 30.81 -43.26 7.30
CA ALA A 95 30.83 -41.93 7.87
C ALA A 95 31.29 -40.93 6.80
N TYR A 96 30.76 -39.72 6.85
CA TYR A 96 31.07 -38.68 5.88
C TYR A 96 30.90 -37.29 6.47
N GLY A 97 31.48 -36.30 5.78
CA GLY A 97 31.24 -34.89 6.05
C GLY A 97 31.18 -34.08 4.76
N TYR A 98 30.38 -33.01 4.78
CA TYR A 98 30.18 -32.11 3.64
C TYR A 98 30.34 -30.65 4.07
N TYR A 99 30.79 -29.85 3.12
CA TYR A 99 30.60 -28.42 3.10
C TYR A 99 29.47 -28.11 2.11
N ASP A 100 28.49 -27.34 2.55
CA ASP A 100 27.35 -26.90 1.77
C ASP A 100 27.37 -25.37 1.63
N TYR A 101 26.96 -24.89 0.46
CA TYR A 101 26.73 -23.50 0.12
C TYR A 101 25.32 -23.36 -0.45
N LEU A 102 24.59 -22.34 0.00
CA LEU A 102 23.29 -21.95 -0.51
C LEU A 102 23.30 -20.45 -0.80
N ARG A 103 22.79 -20.08 -1.98
CA ARG A 103 22.36 -18.73 -2.30
C ARG A 103 20.84 -18.72 -2.45
N THR A 104 20.16 -17.83 -1.73
CA THR A 104 18.69 -17.75 -1.75
C THR A 104 18.20 -16.72 -2.76
N ASP A 105 16.88 -16.71 -3.05
CA ASP A 105 16.25 -15.70 -3.92
C ASP A 105 16.43 -14.27 -3.39
N ARG A 106 16.57 -14.12 -2.07
CA ARG A 106 16.91 -12.84 -1.40
C ARG A 106 18.38 -12.45 -1.58
N LYS A 107 19.17 -13.23 -2.32
CA LYS A 107 20.61 -13.09 -2.54
C LYS A 107 21.44 -13.23 -1.26
N ASN A 108 20.87 -13.84 -0.22
CA ASN A 108 21.62 -14.19 0.97
C ASN A 108 22.46 -15.43 0.68
N GLU A 109 23.66 -15.47 1.26
CA GLU A 109 24.61 -16.56 1.09
C GLU A 109 24.81 -17.25 2.44
N PHE A 110 24.66 -18.57 2.46
CA PHE A 110 24.78 -19.38 3.66
C PHE A 110 25.77 -20.51 3.46
N HIS A 111 26.46 -20.84 4.55
CA HIS A 111 27.44 -21.91 4.59
C HIS A 111 27.14 -22.86 5.74
N GLN A 112 27.33 -24.15 5.50
CA GLN A 112 27.06 -25.19 6.48
C GLN A 112 28.10 -26.30 6.39
N ILE A 113 28.49 -26.83 7.55
CA ILE A 113 29.18 -28.12 7.64
C ILE A 113 28.15 -29.14 8.11
N SER A 114 28.19 -30.31 7.49
CA SER A 114 27.37 -31.44 7.91
C SER A 114 28.22 -32.70 8.06
N ALA A 115 27.75 -33.60 8.92
CA ALA A 115 28.36 -34.90 9.13
C ALA A 115 27.28 -35.95 9.30
N GLY A 116 27.54 -37.15 8.80
CA GLY A 116 26.57 -38.24 8.85
C GLY A 116 27.22 -39.61 9.04
N ALA A 117 26.39 -40.54 9.51
CA ALA A 117 26.74 -41.94 9.68
C ALA A 117 25.69 -42.83 9.01
N GLU A 118 26.13 -43.92 8.40
CA GLU A 118 25.27 -44.87 7.69
C GLU A 118 25.54 -46.30 8.14
N LEU A 119 24.48 -47.09 8.23
CA LEU A 119 24.53 -48.55 8.38
C LEU A 119 23.65 -49.17 7.30
N ILE A 120 24.29 -49.76 6.30
CA ILE A 120 23.67 -50.19 5.04
C ILE A 120 23.86 -51.70 4.89
N SER A 121 22.79 -52.42 4.60
CA SER A 121 22.84 -53.80 4.11
C SER A 121 22.16 -53.87 2.75
N ARG A 122 21.99 -55.08 2.21
CA ARG A 122 21.23 -55.29 0.97
C ARG A 122 19.76 -54.88 1.11
N ASP A 123 19.16 -55.11 2.27
CA ASP A 123 17.71 -55.05 2.46
C ASP A 123 17.27 -53.98 3.47
N MET A 124 18.22 -53.42 4.23
CA MET A 124 17.97 -52.43 5.29
C MET A 124 19.01 -51.31 5.25
N VAL A 125 18.57 -50.08 5.52
CA VAL A 125 19.41 -48.89 5.57
C VAL A 125 19.04 -48.06 6.78
N PHE A 126 20.03 -47.55 7.51
CA PHE A 126 19.87 -46.58 8.58
C PHE A 126 20.83 -45.42 8.36
N ARG A 127 20.35 -44.19 8.52
CA ARG A 127 21.13 -42.97 8.35
C ARG A 127 20.82 -41.99 9.46
N LEU A 128 21.84 -41.23 9.85
CA LEU A 128 21.74 -40.13 10.79
C LEU A 128 22.65 -38.99 10.31
N ASN A 129 22.13 -37.77 10.27
CA ASN A 129 22.78 -36.59 9.72
C ASN A 129 22.66 -35.40 10.65
N GLY A 130 23.75 -34.67 10.88
CA GLY A 130 23.76 -33.40 11.59
C GLY A 130 24.19 -32.25 10.70
N TYR A 131 23.60 -31.07 10.92
CA TYR A 131 23.74 -29.87 10.10
C TYR A 131 24.11 -28.67 10.97
N LEU A 132 25.23 -28.02 10.69
CA LEU A 132 25.72 -26.87 11.44
C LEU A 132 26.11 -25.70 10.53
N PRO A 133 25.24 -24.68 10.42
CA PRO A 133 25.58 -23.42 9.77
C PRO A 133 26.71 -22.67 10.47
N PHE A 134 27.56 -22.01 9.69
CA PHE A 134 28.72 -21.24 10.16
C PHE A 134 29.00 -20.02 9.26
N GLY A 135 29.84 -19.09 9.74
CA GLY A 135 30.02 -17.80 9.06
C GLY A 135 28.81 -16.90 9.23
N ASP A 136 28.35 -16.30 8.14
CA ASP A 136 27.14 -15.48 8.11
C ASP A 136 25.90 -16.39 8.13
N LYS A 137 25.24 -16.45 9.31
CA LYS A 137 24.04 -17.28 9.53
C LYS A 137 22.74 -16.50 9.36
N TYR A 138 22.83 -15.18 9.21
CA TYR A 138 21.69 -14.27 9.10
C TYR A 138 21.84 -13.46 7.82
N GLY A 139 20.84 -13.55 6.95
CA GLY A 139 20.66 -12.75 5.75
C GLY A 139 19.55 -11.71 5.93
N SER A 140 19.48 -10.72 5.04
CA SER A 140 18.43 -9.70 5.08
C SER A 140 17.12 -10.24 4.51
N ALA A 141 16.00 -9.94 5.17
CA ALA A 141 14.65 -10.24 4.67
C ALA A 141 13.72 -9.06 5.00
N ALA A 142 13.82 -7.97 4.25
CA ALA A 142 13.06 -6.74 4.51
C ALA A 142 11.52 -6.94 4.48
N ASP A 143 11.05 -7.94 3.73
CA ASP A 143 9.65 -8.38 3.67
C ASP A 143 9.13 -8.96 4.98
N ALA A 144 10.02 -9.32 5.91
CA ALA A 144 9.70 -9.84 7.23
C ALA A 144 10.00 -8.84 8.37
N ASN A 145 10.24 -7.56 8.06
CA ASN A 145 10.34 -6.53 9.09
C ASN A 145 9.04 -6.45 9.89
N ALA A 146 9.13 -6.24 11.19
CA ALA A 146 7.95 -6.06 12.03
C ALA A 146 8.14 -4.96 13.08
N ALA A 147 7.04 -4.28 13.36
CA ALA A 147 6.89 -3.42 14.52
C ALA A 147 5.94 -4.11 15.51
N LEU A 148 6.39 -4.30 16.75
CA LEU A 148 5.69 -5.12 17.73
C LEU A 148 5.85 -4.56 19.15
N ILE A 149 4.90 -4.89 20.02
CA ILE A 149 4.92 -4.44 21.41
C ILE A 149 5.69 -5.47 22.26
N GLU A 150 6.83 -5.06 22.82
CA GLU A 150 7.61 -5.85 23.76
C GLU A 150 7.78 -5.10 25.07
N ALA A 151 7.44 -5.75 26.19
CA ALA A 151 7.61 -5.19 27.54
C ALA A 151 7.09 -3.74 27.71
N GLY A 152 5.95 -3.42 27.06
CA GLY A 152 5.32 -2.09 27.14
C GLY A 152 5.96 -1.01 26.27
N ARG A 153 6.78 -1.40 25.28
CA ARG A 153 7.37 -0.49 24.29
C ARG A 153 7.10 -1.00 22.88
N LEU A 154 6.95 -0.08 21.94
CA LEU A 154 6.97 -0.44 20.53
C LEU A 154 8.43 -0.60 20.11
N VAL A 155 8.76 -1.76 19.57
CA VAL A 155 10.09 -2.07 19.06
C VAL A 155 9.99 -2.43 17.59
N PHE A 156 11.03 -2.06 16.86
CA PHE A 156 11.23 -2.52 15.49
C PHE A 156 12.19 -3.72 15.51
N ARG A 157 11.88 -4.74 14.72
CA ARG A 157 12.77 -5.86 14.42
C ARG A 157 12.92 -6.00 12.91
N ALA A 158 14.17 -5.88 12.45
CA ALA A 158 14.50 -6.16 11.06
C ALA A 158 14.22 -7.64 10.76
N GLY A 159 13.65 -7.90 9.60
CA GLY A 159 13.45 -9.26 9.10
C GLY A 159 14.78 -9.86 8.67
N GLN A 160 15.00 -11.11 9.08
CA GLN A 160 16.18 -11.87 8.70
C GLN A 160 15.78 -13.24 8.17
N GLU A 161 16.56 -13.70 7.20
CA GLU A 161 16.57 -15.09 6.78
C GLU A 161 17.70 -15.80 7.54
N GLN A 162 17.41 -16.93 8.18
CA GLN A 162 18.38 -17.64 9.00
C GLN A 162 18.68 -19.02 8.43
N ALA A 163 19.96 -19.39 8.37
CA ALA A 163 20.34 -20.78 8.17
C ALA A 163 20.18 -21.57 9.48
N MET A 164 19.36 -22.61 9.45
CA MET A 164 19.00 -23.39 10.64
C MET A 164 19.97 -24.54 10.89
N ARG A 165 20.31 -24.78 12.17
CA ARG A 165 21.01 -26.01 12.58
C ARG A 165 20.00 -27.13 12.69
N GLY A 166 20.40 -28.38 12.50
CA GLY A 166 19.45 -29.47 12.62
C GLY A 166 20.04 -30.87 12.60
N ILE A 167 19.15 -31.84 12.67
CA ILE A 167 19.44 -33.28 12.61
C ILE A 167 18.31 -34.00 11.87
N ASP A 168 18.65 -35.03 11.09
CA ASP A 168 17.67 -35.97 10.55
C ASP A 168 18.12 -37.42 10.74
N GLY A 169 17.15 -38.33 10.76
CA GLY A 169 17.36 -39.76 10.69
C GLY A 169 16.38 -40.44 9.76
N GLU A 170 16.87 -41.42 8.99
CA GLU A 170 16.08 -42.21 8.03
C GLU A 170 16.34 -43.71 8.24
N ALA A 171 15.29 -44.52 8.20
CA ALA A 171 15.35 -45.97 8.09
C ALA A 171 14.66 -46.43 6.81
N GLY A 172 15.30 -47.34 6.07
CA GLY A 172 14.82 -47.86 4.79
C GLY A 172 14.79 -49.38 4.74
N PHE A 173 13.78 -49.94 4.09
CA PHE A 173 13.56 -51.38 3.98
C PHE A 173 13.19 -51.78 2.55
N ARG A 174 13.77 -52.88 2.08
CA ARG A 174 13.42 -53.48 0.79
C ARG A 174 12.09 -54.23 0.89
N LEU A 175 11.18 -53.96 -0.05
CA LEU A 175 9.93 -54.70 -0.16
C LEU A 175 10.14 -56.01 -0.94
N PRO A 176 9.49 -57.13 -0.54
CA PRO A 176 9.60 -58.43 -1.19
C PRO A 176 8.75 -58.52 -2.48
N MET A 177 8.72 -57.46 -3.28
CA MET A 177 7.99 -57.35 -4.56
C MET A 177 8.79 -57.94 -5.72
N PHE A 178 10.12 -57.90 -5.63
CA PHE A 178 11.04 -58.37 -6.66
C PHE A 178 12.06 -59.31 -6.04
N ASP A 179 12.44 -60.36 -6.77
CA ASP A 179 13.49 -61.29 -6.35
C ASP A 179 14.77 -60.55 -5.97
N ALA A 180 15.51 -61.08 -4.99
CA ALA A 180 16.75 -60.47 -4.49
C ALA A 180 17.78 -60.18 -5.60
N LYS A 181 17.74 -60.96 -6.70
CA LYS A 181 18.60 -60.86 -7.88
C LYS A 181 17.99 -60.09 -9.06
N SER A 182 16.75 -59.60 -8.93
CA SER A 182 16.09 -58.80 -9.97
C SER A 182 16.83 -57.50 -10.23
N SER A 183 16.84 -57.03 -11.47
CA SER A 183 17.32 -55.69 -11.83
C SER A 183 16.39 -54.59 -11.31
N ALA A 184 15.18 -54.92 -10.87
CA ALA A 184 14.26 -53.99 -10.21
C ALA A 184 14.25 -54.18 -8.67
N GLN A 185 14.12 -53.09 -7.93
CA GLN A 185 13.98 -53.07 -6.47
C GLN A 185 13.02 -51.97 -6.05
N MET A 186 12.23 -52.26 -5.03
CA MET A 186 11.37 -51.28 -4.35
C MET A 186 11.85 -51.12 -2.92
N MET A 187 12.10 -49.89 -2.51
CA MET A 187 12.48 -49.51 -1.15
C MET A 187 11.40 -48.60 -0.56
N LEU A 188 11.13 -48.78 0.73
CA LEU A 188 10.31 -47.86 1.51
C LEU A 188 11.17 -47.28 2.63
N TYR A 189 11.12 -45.97 2.82
CA TYR A 189 11.87 -45.24 3.82
C TYR A 189 10.91 -44.46 4.71
N GLY A 190 11.28 -44.33 5.98
CA GLY A 190 10.62 -43.50 6.97
C GLY A 190 11.65 -42.84 7.89
N GLY A 191 11.42 -41.59 8.26
CA GLY A 191 12.35 -40.80 9.02
C GLY A 191 11.71 -39.62 9.73
N GLY A 192 12.56 -38.83 10.37
CA GLY A 192 12.18 -37.58 11.01
C GLY A 192 13.35 -36.62 11.07
N TYR A 193 13.03 -35.34 11.20
CA TYR A 193 14.00 -34.25 11.22
C TYR A 193 13.60 -33.18 12.22
N TRP A 194 14.60 -32.44 12.70
CA TRP A 194 14.46 -31.32 13.61
C TRP A 194 15.45 -30.24 13.22
N TYR A 195 14.97 -29.01 13.03
CA TYR A 195 15.78 -27.83 12.75
C TYR A 195 15.43 -26.70 13.71
N ASP A 196 16.44 -25.91 14.09
CA ASP A 196 16.33 -24.86 15.10
C ASP A 196 17.03 -23.58 14.63
N GLY A 197 16.41 -22.45 14.95
CA GLY A 197 16.82 -21.11 14.55
C GLY A 197 16.70 -20.13 15.72
N ASP A 198 17.46 -19.03 15.69
CA ASP A 198 17.48 -18.11 16.81
C ASP A 198 16.24 -17.21 16.77
N ARG A 199 15.42 -17.22 17.83
CA ARG A 199 14.14 -16.47 17.91
C ARG A 199 13.13 -16.86 16.82
N LEU A 200 13.27 -18.06 16.27
CA LEU A 200 12.30 -18.70 15.39
C LEU A 200 11.70 -19.91 16.09
N ASP A 201 10.53 -20.32 15.65
CA ASP A 201 10.00 -21.62 16.04
C ASP A 201 10.85 -22.73 15.39
N ASP A 202 11.00 -23.85 16.10
CA ASP A 202 11.70 -25.01 15.55
C ASP A 202 10.88 -25.69 14.46
N ILE A 203 11.54 -26.38 13.54
CA ILE A 203 10.88 -27.16 12.48
C ILE A 203 11.09 -28.63 12.78
N THR A 204 10.04 -29.29 13.28
CA THR A 204 10.03 -30.71 13.59
C THR A 204 9.10 -31.44 12.63
N GLY A 205 9.63 -32.46 11.95
CA GLY A 205 8.87 -33.18 10.94
C GLY A 205 9.14 -34.67 10.85
N VAL A 206 8.26 -35.34 10.12
CA VAL A 206 8.39 -36.74 9.72
C VAL A 206 8.44 -36.84 8.20
N SER A 207 9.13 -37.86 7.70
CA SER A 207 9.25 -38.11 6.26
C SER A 207 8.97 -39.57 5.95
N ALA A 208 8.40 -39.82 4.77
CA ALA A 208 8.26 -41.14 4.20
C ALA A 208 8.51 -41.06 2.69
N ARG A 209 9.24 -42.02 2.12
CA ARG A 209 9.41 -42.08 0.66
C ARG A 209 9.47 -43.50 0.15
N ALA A 210 8.99 -43.70 -1.07
CA ALA A 210 9.05 -44.93 -1.80
C ALA A 210 9.95 -44.74 -3.03
N GLU A 211 10.91 -45.64 -3.23
CA GLU A 211 11.83 -45.59 -4.37
C GLU A 211 11.80 -46.89 -5.16
N LEU A 212 11.48 -46.78 -6.45
CA LEU A 212 11.58 -47.84 -7.42
C LEU A 212 12.86 -47.64 -8.24
N SER A 213 13.80 -48.59 -8.18
CA SER A 213 15.07 -48.49 -8.89
C SER A 213 15.31 -49.67 -9.83
N PHE A 214 15.86 -49.35 -11.00
CA PHE A 214 16.25 -50.28 -12.06
C PHE A 214 17.76 -50.20 -12.25
N SER A 215 18.43 -51.35 -12.35
CA SER A 215 19.85 -51.45 -12.68
C SER A 215 20.07 -51.97 -14.10
N ASP A 216 21.24 -51.67 -14.67
CA ASP A 216 21.66 -52.04 -16.04
C ASP A 216 20.70 -51.56 -17.13
N LEU A 217 20.61 -50.25 -17.29
CA LEU A 217 19.72 -49.64 -18.26
C LEU A 217 20.17 -49.95 -19.70
N PRO A 218 19.25 -50.37 -20.59
CA PRO A 218 19.57 -50.59 -22.00
C PRO A 218 20.14 -49.33 -22.65
N GLY A 219 21.31 -49.45 -23.29
CA GLY A 219 21.97 -48.35 -24.00
C GLY A 219 22.93 -47.51 -23.14
N PHE A 220 23.07 -47.80 -21.85
CA PHE A 220 24.04 -47.17 -20.95
C PHE A 220 25.15 -48.15 -20.53
N THR A 221 26.17 -47.65 -19.85
CA THR A 221 27.23 -48.51 -19.28
C THR A 221 26.63 -49.49 -18.28
N GLN A 222 27.20 -50.70 -18.23
CA GLN A 222 26.83 -51.69 -17.22
C GLN A 222 27.07 -51.09 -15.83
N GLY A 223 26.06 -51.20 -14.97
CA GLY A 223 26.00 -50.55 -13.68
C GLY A 223 25.24 -49.22 -13.62
N SER A 224 24.71 -48.76 -14.75
CA SER A 224 23.77 -47.64 -14.75
C SER A 224 22.52 -47.94 -13.90
N THR A 225 22.01 -46.94 -13.20
CA THR A 225 20.77 -47.05 -12.43
C THR A 225 19.80 -45.92 -12.75
N PHE A 226 18.53 -46.25 -12.81
CA PHE A 226 17.44 -45.28 -12.90
C PHE A 226 16.52 -45.48 -11.71
N SER A 227 16.20 -44.42 -10.97
CA SER A 227 15.24 -44.49 -9.88
C SER A 227 14.12 -43.47 -10.02
N LEU A 228 12.93 -43.88 -9.59
CA LEU A 228 11.75 -43.05 -9.43
C LEU A 228 11.42 -43.03 -7.94
N SER A 229 11.41 -41.85 -7.34
CA SER A 229 11.10 -41.66 -5.92
C SER A 229 9.86 -40.80 -5.76
N ALA A 230 8.96 -41.24 -4.89
CA ALA A 230 7.82 -40.47 -4.40
C ALA A 230 7.97 -40.28 -2.89
N GLY A 231 8.06 -39.03 -2.44
CA GLY A 231 8.25 -38.64 -1.04
C GLY A 231 7.07 -37.86 -0.51
N PHE A 232 6.89 -37.95 0.80
CA PHE A 232 5.93 -37.23 1.62
C PHE A 232 6.61 -36.73 2.88
N THR A 233 6.39 -35.48 3.25
CA THR A 233 6.85 -34.87 4.51
C THR A 233 5.67 -34.23 5.23
N TYR A 234 5.74 -34.23 6.56
CA TYR A 234 4.84 -33.46 7.39
C TYR A 234 5.60 -32.77 8.53
N ASP A 235 5.52 -31.45 8.61
CA ASP A 235 6.07 -30.66 9.72
C ASP A 235 5.14 -29.52 10.17
N ASN A 236 5.56 -28.79 11.20
CA ASN A 236 4.80 -27.70 11.80
C ASN A 236 4.82 -26.39 11.00
N GLU A 237 5.71 -26.25 10.01
CA GLU A 237 5.85 -25.04 9.19
C GLU A 237 5.19 -25.23 7.81
N ASP A 238 5.75 -26.10 6.97
CA ASP A 238 5.35 -26.38 5.58
C ASP A 238 4.09 -27.28 5.51
N LYS A 239 3.62 -27.78 6.65
CA LYS A 239 2.54 -28.76 6.75
C LYS A 239 2.85 -29.99 5.90
N ALA A 240 2.00 -30.36 4.95
CA ALA A 240 2.10 -31.60 4.19
C ALA A 240 2.64 -31.35 2.78
N GLU A 241 3.81 -31.90 2.46
CA GLU A 241 4.40 -31.76 1.12
C GLU A 241 4.57 -33.10 0.40
N GLY A 242 4.50 -33.05 -0.93
CA GLY A 242 4.82 -34.16 -1.82
C GLY A 242 6.00 -33.85 -2.73
N LEU A 243 6.86 -34.85 -2.95
CA LEU A 243 8.06 -34.75 -3.78
C LEU A 243 8.14 -35.90 -4.77
N PHE A 244 8.40 -35.60 -6.05
CA PHE A 244 8.67 -36.61 -7.07
C PHE A 244 10.04 -36.37 -7.70
N LEU A 245 10.88 -37.41 -7.71
CA LEU A 245 12.21 -37.37 -8.29
C LEU A 245 12.43 -38.52 -9.26
N ALA A 246 13.12 -38.23 -10.36
CA ALA A 246 13.72 -39.20 -11.27
C ALA A 246 15.23 -39.00 -11.27
N ARG A 247 16.00 -40.07 -11.06
CA ARG A 247 17.46 -40.01 -11.02
C ARG A 247 18.06 -40.99 -12.01
N LEU A 248 19.02 -40.53 -12.80
CA LEU A 248 19.81 -41.35 -13.72
C LEU A 248 21.27 -41.29 -13.29
N ARG A 249 21.83 -42.42 -12.88
CA ARG A 249 23.23 -42.55 -12.50
C ARG A 249 23.97 -43.45 -13.47
N ILE A 250 25.14 -43.00 -13.91
CA ILE A 250 25.97 -43.64 -14.93
C ILE A 250 27.40 -43.81 -14.38
N PRO A 251 27.93 -45.05 -14.27
CA PRO A 251 29.34 -45.28 -13.99
C PRO A 251 30.21 -44.97 -15.21
N LEU A 252 31.31 -44.25 -14.96
CA LEU A 252 32.34 -43.92 -15.92
C LEU A 252 33.54 -44.86 -15.72
N GLY A 253 33.90 -45.64 -16.74
CA GLY A 253 35.04 -46.57 -16.69
C GLY A 253 34.68 -48.01 -17.05
N LYS A 254 35.50 -48.98 -16.61
CA LYS A 254 35.30 -50.40 -16.93
C LYS A 254 34.02 -50.93 -16.26
N ALA A 255 33.17 -51.55 -17.06
CA ALA A 255 31.95 -52.25 -16.65
C ALA A 255 32.24 -53.28 -15.53
N GLY A 256 31.55 -53.13 -14.40
CA GLY A 256 31.44 -54.15 -13.34
C GLY A 256 30.13 -54.95 -13.48
N PRO A 257 29.97 -56.08 -12.77
CA PRO A 257 28.74 -56.89 -12.84
C PRO A 257 27.51 -56.13 -12.33
N ALA A 258 26.32 -56.48 -12.85
CA ALA A 258 24.98 -55.93 -12.59
C ALA A 258 24.61 -55.56 -11.14
N LEU A 259 25.25 -56.21 -10.17
CA LEU A 259 25.00 -56.06 -8.72
C LEU A 259 25.99 -55.12 -8.02
N ALA A 260 26.99 -54.60 -8.74
CA ALA A 260 28.02 -53.70 -8.20
C ALA A 260 27.46 -52.32 -7.80
N ASP A 261 26.38 -51.84 -8.41
CA ASP A 261 25.81 -50.51 -8.12
C ASP A 261 24.76 -50.50 -7.01
N ARG A 262 24.30 -51.69 -6.61
CA ARG A 262 23.62 -51.90 -5.34
C ARG A 262 24.58 -52.31 -4.23
N ASP A 263 25.89 -52.37 -4.51
CA ASP A 263 26.88 -52.56 -3.44
C ASP A 263 26.70 -51.41 -2.45
N PRO A 264 26.45 -51.71 -1.16
CA PRO A 264 26.40 -50.70 -0.11
C PRO A 264 27.58 -49.73 -0.11
N LEU A 265 28.76 -50.16 -0.59
CA LEU A 265 29.93 -49.28 -0.74
C LEU A 265 29.68 -48.15 -1.74
N MET A 266 28.92 -48.41 -2.81
CA MET A 266 28.75 -47.53 -3.96
C MET A 266 27.45 -46.74 -3.96
N GLN A 267 26.60 -46.87 -2.94
CA GLN A 267 25.32 -46.14 -2.89
C GLN A 267 25.53 -44.63 -2.80
N ARG A 268 24.61 -43.85 -3.33
CA ARG A 268 24.59 -42.40 -3.08
C ARG A 268 24.46 -42.13 -1.58
N VAL A 269 25.15 -41.10 -1.09
CA VAL A 269 24.94 -40.59 0.27
C VAL A 269 23.60 -39.85 0.32
N GLU A 270 22.66 -40.29 1.16
CA GLU A 270 21.38 -39.59 1.33
C GLU A 270 21.40 -38.72 2.58
N ARG A 271 21.10 -37.45 2.37
CA ARG A 271 21.04 -36.34 3.33
C ARG A 271 20.18 -35.24 2.74
N ALA A 272 19.75 -34.28 3.55
CA ALA A 272 19.29 -32.99 3.04
C ALA A 272 20.47 -32.32 2.31
N ASN A 273 20.33 -32.15 1.01
CA ASN A 273 21.35 -31.59 0.12
C ASN A 273 21.17 -30.07 -0.10
N PHE A 274 20.43 -29.43 0.80
CA PHE A 274 20.20 -27.99 0.87
C PHE A 274 20.45 -27.52 2.32
N ILE A 275 20.65 -26.21 2.49
CA ILE A 275 20.67 -25.57 3.81
C ILE A 275 19.23 -25.17 4.13
N ARG A 276 18.66 -25.67 5.23
CA ARG A 276 17.32 -25.26 5.66
C ARG A 276 17.38 -23.80 6.11
N THR A 277 16.56 -22.94 5.52
CA THR A 277 16.40 -21.55 5.94
C THR A 277 14.99 -21.29 6.44
N ALA A 278 14.84 -20.29 7.31
CA ALA A 278 13.56 -19.77 7.78
C ALA A 278 13.65 -18.25 7.90
N VAL A 279 12.52 -17.56 7.75
CA VAL A 279 12.44 -16.11 7.72
C VAL A 279 11.57 -15.62 8.86
N GLY A 280 11.98 -14.55 9.54
CA GLY A 280 11.16 -13.89 10.53
C GLY A 280 11.72 -12.55 10.98
N ALA A 281 10.93 -11.81 11.76
CA ALA A 281 11.33 -10.55 12.40
C ALA A 281 12.28 -10.79 13.58
N THR A 282 13.45 -11.36 13.30
CA THR A 282 14.37 -11.89 14.31
C THR A 282 15.56 -10.98 14.53
N GLY A 283 15.65 -9.82 13.88
CA GLY A 283 16.70 -8.84 14.13
C GLY A 283 16.71 -8.36 15.58
N ASP A 284 17.82 -7.79 16.02
CA ASP A 284 17.91 -7.17 17.34
C ASP A 284 16.88 -6.05 17.48
N ALA A 285 16.21 -6.02 18.64
CA ALA A 285 15.20 -5.01 18.92
C ALA A 285 15.87 -3.64 18.88
N GLU A 286 15.24 -2.71 18.19
CA GLU A 286 15.64 -1.31 18.18
C GLU A 286 14.47 -0.38 18.40
N ALA A 287 14.79 0.87 18.73
CA ALA A 287 13.80 1.90 18.90
C ALA A 287 12.98 2.05 17.60
N ALA A 288 11.67 2.09 17.78
CA ALA A 288 10.73 2.45 16.73
C ALA A 288 10.71 3.97 16.55
N ILE A 289 10.60 4.42 15.30
CA ILE A 289 10.43 5.82 14.91
C ILE A 289 9.09 5.95 14.17
N TYR A 290 8.28 6.95 14.51
CA TYR A 290 7.12 7.30 13.71
C TYR A 290 7.59 7.79 12.34
N ALA A 291 7.15 7.14 11.26
CA ALA A 291 7.55 7.56 9.91
C ALA A 291 7.09 8.98 9.57
N ASP A 292 5.97 9.40 10.18
CA ASP A 292 5.32 10.69 9.96
C ASP A 292 6.12 11.88 10.51
N THR A 293 6.63 11.75 11.74
CA THR A 293 7.29 12.85 12.46
C THR A 293 8.80 12.68 12.53
N GLY A 294 9.31 11.46 12.34
CA GLY A 294 10.72 11.14 12.57
C GLY A 294 11.10 11.02 14.05
N ASN A 295 10.14 11.15 14.97
CA ASN A 295 10.38 11.02 16.40
C ASN A 295 10.45 9.56 16.84
N ILE A 296 11.30 9.30 17.84
CA ILE A 296 11.34 8.00 18.51
C ILE A 296 10.04 7.79 19.28
N VAL A 297 9.41 6.63 19.09
CA VAL A 297 8.19 6.25 19.81
C VAL A 297 8.48 6.13 21.30
N GLY A 298 7.70 6.87 22.08
CA GLY A 298 7.77 6.96 23.53
C GLY A 298 7.15 5.74 24.23
N ASN A 299 6.49 5.99 25.36
CA ASN A 299 5.81 4.93 26.11
C ASN A 299 4.60 4.41 25.33
N VAL A 300 4.29 3.12 25.50
CA VAL A 300 3.04 2.56 24.98
C VAL A 300 2.04 2.48 26.12
N ARG A 301 0.84 3.03 25.90
CA ARG A 301 -0.22 3.04 26.91
C ARG A 301 -1.55 2.58 26.31
N THR A 302 -2.13 1.52 26.85
CA THR A 302 -3.49 1.11 26.49
C THR A 302 -4.54 1.89 27.27
N VAL A 303 -5.57 2.36 26.58
CA VAL A 303 -6.75 3.01 27.17
C VAL A 303 -8.03 2.29 26.72
N SER A 304 -8.99 2.13 27.62
CA SER A 304 -10.27 1.46 27.38
C SER A 304 -11.30 1.91 28.42
N ALA A 305 -12.54 1.42 28.34
CA ALA A 305 -13.54 1.62 29.40
C ALA A 305 -13.07 1.11 30.80
N ALA A 306 -12.16 0.15 30.86
CA ALA A 306 -11.59 -0.33 32.13
C ALA A 306 -10.57 0.64 32.75
N THR A 307 -10.07 1.61 31.98
CA THR A 307 -9.16 2.66 32.46
C THR A 307 -9.88 3.63 33.39
N GLY A 308 -11.19 3.83 33.20
CA GLY A 308 -12.03 4.72 34.00
C GLY A 308 -12.91 5.62 33.13
N ASP A 309 -13.33 6.73 33.72
CA ASP A 309 -14.02 7.81 33.01
C ASP A 309 -13.05 8.61 32.11
N ALA A 310 -13.58 9.58 31.35
CA ALA A 310 -12.77 10.38 30.44
C ALA A 310 -11.66 11.17 31.15
N ALA A 311 -11.87 11.61 32.39
CA ALA A 311 -10.84 12.28 33.19
C ALA A 311 -9.68 11.33 33.54
N ALA A 312 -9.98 10.10 33.95
CA ALA A 312 -8.97 9.08 34.22
C ALA A 312 -8.22 8.66 32.94
N ILE A 313 -8.91 8.59 31.81
CA ILE A 313 -8.30 8.31 30.50
C ILE A 313 -7.35 9.46 30.10
N ASN A 314 -7.78 10.72 30.21
CA ASN A 314 -6.91 11.87 29.96
C ASN A 314 -5.67 11.86 30.86
N ALA A 315 -5.84 11.60 32.16
CA ALA A 315 -4.71 11.47 33.07
C ALA A 315 -3.74 10.34 32.64
N ALA A 316 -4.26 9.23 32.12
CA ALA A 316 -3.45 8.13 31.60
C ALA A 316 -2.72 8.50 30.29
N ILE A 317 -3.35 9.26 29.41
CA ILE A 317 -2.75 9.78 28.17
C ILE A 317 -1.63 10.77 28.50
N THR A 318 -1.89 11.74 29.38
CA THR A 318 -0.86 12.69 29.84
C THR A 318 0.31 11.99 30.53
N ALA A 319 0.04 11.00 31.38
CA ALA A 319 1.09 10.25 32.07
C ALA A 319 1.96 9.39 31.14
N ALA A 320 1.50 9.09 29.91
CA ALA A 320 2.31 8.39 28.92
C ALA A 320 3.47 9.26 28.40
N GLY A 321 3.32 10.59 28.43
CA GLY A 321 4.32 11.56 28.00
C GLY A 321 4.35 11.82 26.50
N GLU A 322 5.22 12.73 26.06
CA GLU A 322 5.40 13.08 24.64
C GLU A 322 5.79 11.86 23.79
N ASN A 323 5.42 11.89 22.51
CA ASN A 323 5.72 10.82 21.55
C ASN A 323 5.12 9.44 21.92
N ALA A 324 4.25 9.35 22.92
CA ALA A 324 3.67 8.09 23.35
C ALA A 324 2.73 7.49 22.30
N LEU A 325 2.69 6.16 22.25
CA LEU A 325 1.71 5.41 21.47
C LEU A 325 0.55 5.03 22.38
N ILE A 326 -0.61 5.63 22.14
CA ILE A 326 -1.85 5.38 22.85
C ILE A 326 -2.64 4.31 22.09
N LEU A 327 -2.81 3.16 22.73
CA LEU A 327 -3.51 2.01 22.18
C LEU A 327 -4.96 1.99 22.69
N ALA A 328 -5.89 2.59 21.96
CA ALA A 328 -7.29 2.64 22.36
C ALA A 328 -8.03 1.33 22.02
N ASP A 329 -8.87 0.84 22.95
CA ASP A 329 -9.49 -0.48 22.87
C ASP A 329 -10.98 -0.47 23.27
N GLY A 330 -11.79 -1.15 22.46
CA GLY A 330 -13.23 -1.32 22.70
C GLY A 330 -14.03 -0.03 22.53
N VAL A 331 -15.15 0.07 23.26
CA VAL A 331 -16.03 1.25 23.26
C VAL A 331 -15.71 2.12 24.46
N ILE A 332 -15.35 3.38 24.22
CA ILE A 332 -14.99 4.37 25.24
C ILE A 332 -16.03 5.49 25.22
N GLN A 333 -16.76 5.67 26.32
CA GLN A 333 -17.70 6.78 26.48
C GLN A 333 -17.00 7.99 27.08
N LEU A 334 -17.25 9.15 26.49
CA LEU A 334 -16.55 10.40 26.77
C LEU A 334 -17.57 11.48 27.12
N ASP A 335 -17.56 11.95 28.35
CA ASP A 335 -18.37 13.08 28.83
C ASP A 335 -17.64 14.44 28.67
N GLN A 336 -16.35 14.37 28.36
CA GLN A 336 -15.46 15.50 28.05
C GLN A 336 -14.46 15.08 26.96
N THR A 337 -13.76 16.06 26.41
CA THR A 337 -12.80 15.87 25.32
C THR A 337 -11.57 15.07 25.74
N LEU A 338 -11.14 14.13 24.89
CA LEU A 338 -9.85 13.48 25.02
C LEU A 338 -8.74 14.38 24.48
N LEU A 339 -7.67 14.56 25.26
CA LEU A 339 -6.58 15.48 24.93
C LEU A 339 -5.31 14.71 24.62
N LEU A 340 -4.84 14.77 23.37
CA LEU A 340 -3.49 14.29 23.04
C LEU A 340 -2.43 15.29 23.50
N SER A 341 -1.23 14.78 23.77
CA SER A 341 -0.03 15.59 23.99
C SER A 341 0.86 15.56 22.73
N SER A 342 1.83 16.47 22.66
CA SER A 342 2.71 16.58 21.49
C SER A 342 3.39 15.25 21.12
N GLY A 343 3.40 14.95 19.82
CA GLY A 343 3.97 13.74 19.24
C GLY A 343 3.16 12.45 19.49
N GLN A 344 2.06 12.50 20.24
CA GLN A 344 1.32 11.29 20.59
C GLN A 344 0.48 10.77 19.43
N PHE A 345 0.46 9.45 19.27
CA PHE A 345 -0.41 8.77 18.31
C PHE A 345 -1.42 7.91 19.05
N ILE A 346 -2.71 8.13 18.80
CA ILE A 346 -3.79 7.25 19.24
C ILE A 346 -4.21 6.31 18.11
N VAL A 347 -4.10 5.01 18.37
CA VAL A 347 -4.33 3.95 17.38
C VAL A 347 -5.43 3.01 17.86
N GLY A 348 -6.46 2.84 17.04
CA GLY A 348 -7.56 1.90 17.23
C GLY A 348 -7.25 0.50 16.66
N GLY A 349 -8.29 -0.33 16.55
CA GLY A 349 -8.18 -1.70 16.04
C GLY A 349 -8.18 -1.84 14.52
N GLN A 350 -8.19 -0.74 13.76
CA GLN A 350 -8.19 -0.74 12.29
C GLN A 350 -7.02 0.10 11.76
N GLY A 351 -6.66 -0.09 10.48
CA GLY A 351 -5.56 0.64 9.85
C GLY A 351 -4.17 0.24 10.35
N GLY A 352 -3.17 1.05 10.00
CA GLY A 352 -1.77 0.80 10.33
C GLY A 352 -0.95 2.08 10.40
N LEU A 353 0.10 2.02 11.22
CA LEU A 353 1.05 3.11 11.42
C LEU A 353 2.41 2.67 10.86
N GLU A 354 2.99 3.44 9.94
CA GLU A 354 4.32 3.13 9.42
C GLU A 354 5.39 3.45 10.49
N ILE A 355 6.25 2.47 10.74
CA ILE A 355 7.32 2.51 11.73
C ILE A 355 8.65 2.28 11.03
N ILE A 356 9.63 3.09 11.41
CA ILE A 356 11.01 2.99 10.94
C ILE A 356 11.90 2.46 12.07
N GLY A 357 12.78 1.52 11.75
CA GLY A 357 13.81 1.05 12.66
C GLY A 357 14.95 2.06 12.82
N ALA A 358 15.23 2.49 14.06
CA ALA A 358 16.19 3.56 14.33
C ALA A 358 17.64 3.29 13.91
N ARG A 359 18.09 2.02 13.81
CA ARG A 359 19.45 1.70 13.35
C ARG A 359 19.46 1.10 11.95
N SER A 360 18.48 0.28 11.62
CA SER A 360 18.42 -0.40 10.32
C SER A 360 17.86 0.49 9.20
N GLY A 361 17.05 1.50 9.52
CA GLY A 361 16.26 2.25 8.54
C GLY A 361 15.17 1.41 7.86
N GLY A 362 14.95 0.17 8.31
CA GLY A 362 13.90 -0.70 7.79
C GLY A 362 12.52 -0.16 8.12
N LYS A 363 11.54 -0.49 7.27
CA LYS A 363 10.15 -0.07 7.43
C LYS A 363 9.26 -1.27 7.75
N ALA A 364 8.28 -1.06 8.62
CA ALA A 364 7.21 -2.01 8.91
C ALA A 364 5.94 -1.26 9.29
N THR A 365 4.78 -1.86 9.02
CA THR A 365 3.50 -1.30 9.48
C THR A 365 3.14 -1.93 10.83
N PHE A 366 3.00 -1.09 11.85
CA PHE A 366 2.36 -1.49 13.09
C PHE A 366 0.84 -1.49 12.90
N THR A 367 0.23 -2.67 12.98
CA THR A 367 -1.22 -2.83 12.98
C THR A 367 -1.65 -3.46 14.28
N ARG A 368 -2.69 -2.92 14.91
CA ARG A 368 -3.31 -3.57 16.06
C ARG A 368 -4.32 -4.60 15.57
N SER A 369 -4.08 -5.87 15.82
CA SER A 369 -5.11 -6.91 15.63
C SER A 369 -6.18 -6.78 16.72
N GLY A 370 -7.44 -6.50 16.35
CA GLY A 370 -8.51 -6.36 17.32
C GLY A 370 -9.85 -5.98 16.70
N ALA A 371 -10.89 -5.91 17.53
CA ALA A 371 -12.16 -5.32 17.14
C ALA A 371 -12.02 -3.81 16.90
N GLU A 372 -12.94 -3.23 16.13
CA GLU A 372 -13.04 -1.78 15.94
C GLU A 372 -13.05 -1.04 17.30
N THR A 373 -12.24 0.01 17.40
CA THR A 373 -12.21 0.89 18.58
C THR A 373 -13.13 2.07 18.36
N LYS A 374 -14.05 2.31 19.29
CA LYS A 374 -15.08 3.35 19.19
C LYS A 374 -15.00 4.36 20.32
N LEU A 375 -14.78 5.63 19.97
CA LEU A 375 -14.87 6.78 20.86
C LEU A 375 -16.27 7.39 20.75
N VAL A 376 -16.99 7.51 21.86
CA VAL A 376 -18.39 8.00 21.88
C VAL A 376 -18.49 9.25 22.75
N GLY A 377 -18.55 10.41 22.12
CA GLY A 377 -18.86 11.68 22.77
C GLY A 377 -20.32 11.74 23.21
N THR A 378 -20.55 11.80 24.51
CA THR A 378 -21.88 11.82 25.13
C THR A 378 -22.38 13.24 25.44
N SER A 379 -21.51 14.24 25.32
CA SER A 379 -21.82 15.66 25.51
C SER A 379 -21.76 16.41 24.18
N ALA A 380 -22.86 17.07 23.79
CA ALA A 380 -22.91 17.88 22.57
C ALA A 380 -22.15 19.22 22.68
N THR A 381 -21.54 19.51 23.83
CA THR A 381 -20.77 20.75 24.06
C THR A 381 -19.26 20.51 24.13
N ALA A 382 -18.83 19.25 24.09
CA ALA A 382 -17.42 18.86 24.16
C ALA A 382 -17.05 18.06 22.91
N ASP A 383 -15.88 18.34 22.36
CA ASP A 383 -15.35 17.60 21.21
C ASP A 383 -14.94 16.20 21.65
N VAL A 384 -14.85 15.24 20.72
CA VAL A 384 -14.48 13.87 21.10
C VAL A 384 -12.97 13.76 21.34
N LEU A 385 -12.17 14.25 20.39
CA LEU A 385 -10.71 14.20 20.42
C LEU A 385 -10.10 15.55 20.03
N ALA A 386 -9.21 16.07 20.87
CA ALA A 386 -8.39 17.24 20.56
C ALA A 386 -6.95 16.83 20.23
N MET A 387 -6.44 17.35 19.13
CA MET A 387 -5.09 17.13 18.63
C MET A 387 -4.08 18.06 19.31
N ALA A 388 -2.80 17.71 19.21
CA ALA A 388 -1.65 18.50 19.61
C ALA A 388 -0.60 18.52 18.49
N ASP A 389 0.48 19.29 18.65
CA ASP A 389 1.58 19.33 17.67
C ASP A 389 2.14 17.93 17.40
N GLU A 390 2.39 17.60 16.13
CA GLU A 390 2.98 16.32 15.71
C GLU A 390 2.18 15.07 16.14
N SER A 391 0.89 15.24 16.46
CA SER A 391 0.03 14.14 16.95
C SER A 391 -0.76 13.46 15.83
N GLY A 392 -1.19 12.22 16.09
CA GLY A 392 -1.93 11.43 15.10
C GLY A 392 -3.07 10.59 15.67
N ALA A 393 -4.09 10.38 14.86
CA ALA A 393 -5.23 9.51 15.13
C ALA A 393 -5.40 8.52 13.98
N VAL A 394 -5.37 7.22 14.28
CA VAL A 394 -5.41 6.16 13.26
C VAL A 394 -6.43 5.08 13.61
N GLY A 395 -7.33 4.78 12.68
CA GLY A 395 -8.16 3.57 12.77
C GLY A 395 -9.24 3.60 13.85
N LEU A 396 -9.85 4.76 14.07
CA LEU A 396 -10.85 4.99 15.10
C LEU A 396 -12.24 5.22 14.51
N SER A 397 -13.24 4.71 15.20
CA SER A 397 -14.65 5.04 15.00
C SER A 397 -15.03 6.13 16.00
N ILE A 398 -15.42 7.31 15.54
CA ILE A 398 -15.78 8.46 16.36
C ILE A 398 -17.27 8.73 16.20
N ARG A 399 -18.01 8.81 17.30
CA ARG A 399 -19.44 9.11 17.30
C ARG A 399 -19.80 10.18 18.32
N GLY A 400 -20.81 10.99 18.02
CA GLY A 400 -21.33 11.98 18.94
C GLY A 400 -20.36 13.14 19.19
N GLY A 401 -20.49 13.78 20.35
CA GLY A 401 -19.72 14.98 20.69
C GLY A 401 -20.22 16.25 19.99
N ARG A 402 -19.58 17.38 20.29
CA ARG A 402 -19.71 18.62 19.51
C ARG A 402 -19.02 18.43 18.17
N ASP A 403 -17.70 18.51 18.12
CA ASP A 403 -16.91 18.16 16.96
C ASP A 403 -16.28 16.77 17.14
N GLY A 404 -16.16 15.98 16.06
CA GLY A 404 -15.52 14.67 16.12
C GLY A 404 -14.03 14.80 16.45
N ILE A 405 -13.33 15.66 15.73
CA ILE A 405 -11.93 16.02 15.98
C ILE A 405 -11.79 17.55 15.98
N LEU A 406 -11.09 18.07 16.99
CA LEU A 406 -10.65 19.46 17.07
C LEU A 406 -9.13 19.55 16.96
N ALA A 407 -8.64 20.46 16.12
CA ALA A 407 -7.26 20.93 16.14
C ALA A 407 -7.29 22.46 16.06
N ASP A 408 -6.65 23.12 17.04
CA ASP A 408 -6.70 24.57 17.20
C ASP A 408 -5.32 25.11 17.56
N GLY A 409 -4.71 25.88 16.66
CA GLY A 409 -3.38 26.46 16.85
C GLY A 409 -2.25 25.42 17.00
N VAL A 410 -2.34 24.31 16.27
CA VAL A 410 -1.35 23.20 16.31
C VAL A 410 -0.70 22.97 14.96
N GLU A 411 0.48 22.37 14.97
CA GLU A 411 1.27 22.08 13.78
C GLU A 411 1.38 20.58 13.49
N THR A 412 1.34 20.22 12.20
CA THR A 412 1.64 18.87 11.70
C THR A 412 0.81 17.76 12.36
N ILE A 413 -0.44 17.58 11.95
CA ILE A 413 -1.31 16.50 12.47
C ILE A 413 -1.61 15.41 11.43
N PHE A 414 -1.87 14.19 11.89
CA PHE A 414 -2.14 13.03 11.02
C PHE A 414 -3.44 12.31 11.38
N LEU A 415 -4.42 12.35 10.50
CA LEU A 415 -5.73 11.72 10.66
C LEU A 415 -5.92 10.64 9.59
N ARG A 416 -5.92 9.37 9.97
CA ARG A 416 -5.96 8.25 9.01
C ARG A 416 -7.00 7.19 9.34
N ASN A 417 -7.68 6.71 8.31
CA ASN A 417 -8.59 5.57 8.40
C ASN A 417 -9.63 5.77 9.53
N LEU A 418 -10.18 6.97 9.61
CA LEU A 418 -11.19 7.32 10.60
C LEU A 418 -12.58 7.10 10.03
N ASP A 419 -13.52 6.71 10.89
CA ASP A 419 -14.94 6.69 10.61
C ASP A 419 -15.60 7.66 11.61
N ILE A 420 -16.07 8.82 11.15
CA ILE A 420 -16.64 9.88 11.98
C ILE A 420 -18.11 10.05 11.62
N ALA A 421 -19.01 9.97 12.60
CA ALA A 421 -20.43 10.15 12.37
C ALA A 421 -21.19 10.69 13.57
N GLU A 422 -22.44 11.12 13.36
CA GLU A 422 -23.39 11.49 14.41
C GLU A 422 -22.91 12.64 15.32
N THR A 423 -22.01 13.52 14.85
CA THR A 423 -21.56 14.70 15.61
C THR A 423 -22.67 15.76 15.66
N ALA A 424 -22.72 16.53 16.75
CA ALA A 424 -23.67 17.64 16.89
C ALA A 424 -23.23 18.90 16.11
N GLY A 425 -21.92 19.06 15.93
CA GLY A 425 -21.21 20.06 15.13
C GLY A 425 -20.46 19.40 13.97
N ASN A 426 -19.19 19.73 13.79
CA ASN A 426 -18.38 19.29 12.65
C ASN A 426 -17.86 17.86 12.80
N GLY A 427 -17.53 17.23 11.68
CA GLY A 427 -16.75 15.99 11.69
C GLY A 427 -15.32 16.27 12.17
N ILE A 428 -14.64 17.16 11.45
CA ILE A 428 -13.29 17.65 11.75
C ILE A 428 -13.29 19.17 11.69
N LEU A 429 -12.78 19.82 12.74
CA LEU A 429 -12.55 21.25 12.80
C LEU A 429 -11.04 21.54 12.94
N LEU A 430 -10.48 22.20 11.92
CA LEU A 430 -9.10 22.67 11.89
C LEU A 430 -9.10 24.20 11.93
N SER A 431 -8.61 24.78 13.02
CA SER A 431 -8.50 26.22 13.25
C SER A 431 -7.04 26.59 13.44
N GLU A 432 -6.53 27.51 12.62
CA GLU A 432 -5.15 28.00 12.71
C GLU A 432 -4.10 26.87 12.71
N VAL A 433 -4.35 25.82 11.94
CA VAL A 433 -3.46 24.64 11.82
C VAL A 433 -2.44 24.85 10.71
N ASP A 434 -1.18 24.53 10.96
CA ASP A 434 -0.11 24.53 9.96
C ASP A 434 0.41 23.10 9.72
N GLY A 435 -0.01 22.49 8.60
CA GLY A 435 0.29 21.11 8.26
C GLY A 435 -0.74 20.12 8.82
N ALA A 436 -1.54 19.53 7.94
CA ALA A 436 -2.43 18.42 8.30
C ALA A 436 -2.58 17.41 7.16
N LEU A 437 -2.62 16.13 7.50
CA LEU A 437 -3.00 15.07 6.57
C LEU A 437 -4.27 14.38 7.05
N ILE A 438 -5.30 14.38 6.21
CA ILE A 438 -6.55 13.62 6.38
C ILE A 438 -6.59 12.58 5.26
N GLU A 439 -6.53 11.30 5.61
CA GLU A 439 -6.38 10.20 4.65
C GLU A 439 -7.30 9.02 4.94
N GLY A 440 -7.88 8.43 3.88
CA GLY A 440 -8.57 7.14 3.94
C GLY A 440 -9.79 7.12 4.86
N SER A 441 -10.39 8.29 5.12
CA SER A 441 -11.38 8.48 6.17
C SER A 441 -12.79 8.65 5.62
N LYS A 442 -13.79 8.34 6.46
CA LYS A 442 -15.22 8.47 6.16
C LYS A 442 -15.86 9.42 7.16
N ILE A 443 -16.63 10.37 6.66
CA ILE A 443 -17.37 11.32 7.50
C ILE A 443 -18.82 11.31 7.05
N HIS A 444 -19.74 10.86 7.90
CA HIS A 444 -21.10 10.64 7.46
C HIS A 444 -22.17 10.82 8.53
N ASP A 445 -23.41 11.01 8.11
CA ASP A 445 -24.60 11.05 8.98
C ASP A 445 -24.42 12.07 10.13
N LEU A 446 -23.91 13.26 9.80
CA LEU A 446 -23.78 14.36 10.75
C LEU A 446 -25.13 15.03 10.98
N THR A 447 -25.25 15.84 12.03
CA THR A 447 -26.47 16.62 12.27
C THR A 447 -26.77 17.54 11.07
N ILE A 448 -27.97 17.47 10.49
CA ILE A 448 -28.35 18.35 9.38
C ILE A 448 -28.96 19.65 9.92
N CYS A 449 -28.29 20.77 9.68
CA CYS A 449 -28.78 22.09 10.08
C CYS A 449 -29.97 22.50 9.19
N THR A 450 -31.14 22.79 9.77
CA THR A 450 -32.40 23.03 9.01
C THR A 450 -32.80 24.47 8.75
N ASP A 451 -32.21 25.43 9.44
CA ASP A 451 -32.52 26.84 9.27
C ASP A 451 -31.53 27.51 8.32
N ASN A 452 -31.97 27.88 7.12
CA ASN A 452 -31.06 28.49 6.14
C ASN A 452 -30.36 29.75 6.67
N THR A 453 -31.00 30.54 7.53
CA THR A 453 -30.41 31.77 8.09
C THR A 453 -29.29 31.46 9.06
N GLU A 454 -29.38 30.33 9.77
CA GLU A 454 -28.37 29.92 10.75
C GLU A 454 -27.22 29.14 10.11
N CYS A 455 -27.49 28.37 9.05
CA CYS A 455 -26.49 27.52 8.42
C CYS A 455 -25.74 28.21 7.28
N GLU A 456 -26.27 29.30 6.70
CA GLU A 456 -25.67 29.98 5.56
C GLU A 456 -24.46 30.82 5.96
N PHE A 457 -23.39 30.69 5.18
CA PHE A 457 -22.30 31.65 5.23
C PHE A 457 -22.80 33.05 4.85
N SER A 458 -22.48 34.05 5.68
CA SER A 458 -22.90 35.43 5.48
C SER A 458 -21.69 36.32 5.25
N ILE A 459 -21.68 37.06 4.15
CA ILE A 459 -20.66 38.09 3.90
C ILE A 459 -20.70 39.24 4.93
N TYR A 460 -21.81 39.39 5.65
CA TYR A 460 -21.95 40.37 6.72
C TYR A 460 -21.41 39.88 8.07
N ASP A 461 -21.09 38.59 8.16
CA ASP A 461 -20.49 37.94 9.33
C ASP A 461 -19.46 36.89 8.84
N PRO A 462 -18.39 37.33 8.15
CA PRO A 462 -17.52 36.46 7.37
C PRO A 462 -16.59 35.59 8.24
N GLU A 463 -16.44 35.94 9.51
CA GLU A 463 -15.68 35.16 10.50
C GLU A 463 -16.48 33.98 11.05
N ARG A 464 -17.81 33.98 10.86
CA ARG A 464 -18.67 32.91 11.36
C ARG A 464 -18.42 31.61 10.60
N SER A 465 -17.95 30.60 11.34
CA SER A 465 -17.92 29.22 10.86
C SER A 465 -19.35 28.69 10.65
N VAL A 466 -19.56 27.93 9.58
CA VAL A 466 -20.84 27.29 9.28
C VAL A 466 -20.96 25.96 10.05
N PRO A 467 -22.16 25.64 10.58
CA PRO A 467 -22.32 24.47 11.43
C PRO A 467 -22.32 23.16 10.62
N ASN A 468 -21.92 22.09 11.30
CA ASN A 468 -22.13 20.70 10.88
C ASN A 468 -21.48 20.36 9.54
N THR A 469 -20.27 20.88 9.35
CA THR A 469 -19.41 20.63 8.20
C THR A 469 -18.66 19.32 8.39
N ALA A 470 -18.49 18.52 7.34
CA ALA A 470 -17.67 17.32 7.45
C ALA A 470 -16.22 17.69 7.79
N ILE A 471 -15.63 18.64 7.05
CA ILE A 471 -14.29 19.19 7.32
C ILE A 471 -14.36 20.73 7.24
N SER A 472 -14.21 21.38 8.39
CA SER A 472 -14.13 22.85 8.50
C SER A 472 -12.69 23.28 8.70
N LEU A 473 -12.23 24.21 7.87
CA LEU A 473 -10.88 24.79 7.88
C LEU A 473 -11.00 26.30 8.08
N PHE A 474 -10.41 26.82 9.16
CA PHE A 474 -10.36 28.24 9.46
C PHE A 474 -8.90 28.70 9.53
N SER A 475 -8.48 29.54 8.60
CA SER A 475 -7.10 30.06 8.49
C SER A 475 -6.02 28.95 8.55
N ALA A 476 -6.30 27.80 7.92
CA ALA A 476 -5.42 26.62 7.94
C ALA A 476 -4.41 26.65 6.78
N LYS A 477 -3.22 26.05 6.99
CA LYS A 477 -2.13 26.02 6.02
C LYS A 477 -1.66 24.61 5.76
N ASP A 478 -1.26 24.34 4.51
CA ASP A 478 -0.63 23.10 4.09
C ASP A 478 -1.43 21.84 4.50
N VAL A 479 -2.73 21.86 4.22
CA VAL A 479 -3.64 20.75 4.51
C VAL A 479 -3.82 19.86 3.29
N THR A 480 -3.65 18.55 3.47
CA THR A 480 -3.97 17.54 2.45
C THR A 480 -5.15 16.69 2.89
N ILE A 481 -6.18 16.63 2.06
CA ILE A 481 -7.36 15.77 2.21
C ILE A 481 -7.34 14.78 1.04
N ARG A 482 -7.13 13.50 1.33
CA ARG A 482 -7.07 12.47 0.28
C ARG A 482 -7.78 11.18 0.61
N ASP A 483 -8.34 10.53 -0.41
CA ASP A 483 -9.03 9.24 -0.26
C ASP A 483 -10.16 9.31 0.77
N VAL A 484 -10.94 10.41 0.76
CA VAL A 484 -11.99 10.69 1.74
C VAL A 484 -13.40 10.52 1.14
N GLU A 485 -14.30 9.88 1.90
CA GLU A 485 -15.72 9.75 1.59
C GLU A 485 -16.54 10.61 2.56
N ILE A 486 -17.37 11.51 2.02
CA ILE A 486 -18.29 12.37 2.77
C ILE A 486 -19.73 12.08 2.32
N ARG A 487 -20.65 11.83 3.27
CA ARG A 487 -22.06 11.55 2.95
C ARG A 487 -23.02 12.09 4.00
N ASP A 488 -24.17 12.61 3.56
CA ASP A 488 -25.28 13.00 4.43
C ASP A 488 -24.83 14.01 5.51
N VAL A 489 -24.39 15.18 5.04
CA VAL A 489 -23.86 16.26 5.86
C VAL A 489 -24.50 17.60 5.52
N THR A 490 -24.36 18.60 6.39
CA THR A 490 -24.81 19.96 6.04
C THR A 490 -23.90 20.53 4.97
N TYR A 491 -22.60 20.67 5.27
CA TYR A 491 -21.55 21.07 4.34
C TYR A 491 -20.54 19.93 4.17
N GLY A 492 -19.99 19.79 2.97
CA GLY A 492 -18.89 18.86 2.73
C GLY A 492 -17.59 19.40 3.30
N ILE A 493 -16.91 20.25 2.53
CA ILE A 493 -15.66 20.92 2.94
C ILE A 493 -15.90 22.43 2.92
N PHE A 494 -15.61 23.10 4.03
CA PHE A 494 -15.67 24.55 4.15
C PHE A 494 -14.29 25.07 4.54
N ALA A 495 -13.71 25.94 3.71
CA ALA A 495 -12.46 26.63 4.00
C ALA A 495 -12.68 28.13 4.02
N ASN A 496 -12.39 28.75 5.15
CA ASN A 496 -12.44 30.19 5.30
C ASN A 496 -11.19 30.77 5.99
N ALA A 497 -11.23 32.07 6.24
CA ALA A 497 -10.15 32.83 6.86
C ALA A 497 -10.71 33.83 7.88
N ALA A 498 -9.84 34.37 8.71
CA ALA A 498 -10.09 35.63 9.39
C ALA A 498 -10.10 36.78 8.35
N PHE A 499 -10.93 37.80 8.57
CA PHE A 499 -11.05 38.95 7.66
C PHE A 499 -10.85 40.27 8.40
N ASP A 500 -10.02 41.14 7.82
CA ASP A 500 -9.80 42.50 8.29
C ASP A 500 -10.41 43.51 7.31
N GLU A 501 -10.98 44.59 7.83
CA GLU A 501 -11.44 45.72 7.01
C GLU A 501 -10.23 46.55 6.58
N ILE A 502 -10.12 46.81 5.28
CA ILE A 502 -9.08 47.65 4.69
C ILE A 502 -9.71 48.87 4.03
N ASP A 503 -9.10 50.02 4.32
CA ASP A 503 -9.37 51.31 3.70
C ASP A 503 -8.02 51.89 3.25
N ASP A 504 -7.62 51.57 2.01
CA ASP A 504 -6.45 52.15 1.35
C ASP A 504 -6.89 53.05 0.19
N TRP A 505 -7.27 54.26 0.58
CA TRP A 505 -7.69 55.32 -0.33
C TRP A 505 -6.64 55.78 -1.35
N GLU A 506 -5.34 55.53 -1.11
CA GLU A 506 -4.29 55.87 -2.08
C GLU A 506 -4.28 54.90 -3.26
N ASN A 507 -4.70 53.65 -3.03
CA ASN A 507 -4.74 52.59 -4.04
C ASN A 507 -6.17 52.18 -4.47
N ASP A 508 -7.20 52.88 -3.98
CA ASP A 508 -8.62 52.61 -4.25
C ASP A 508 -9.06 51.20 -3.80
N ILE A 509 -8.43 50.67 -2.74
CA ILE A 509 -8.73 49.35 -2.16
C ILE A 509 -9.60 49.56 -0.93
N TYR A 510 -10.85 49.11 -1.01
CA TYR A 510 -11.83 49.16 0.06
C TYR A 510 -12.51 47.80 0.21
N GLY A 511 -12.63 47.30 1.44
CA GLY A 511 -13.39 46.09 1.74
C GLY A 511 -12.67 45.13 2.68
N LEU A 512 -13.23 43.93 2.80
CA LEU A 512 -12.71 42.86 3.63
C LEU A 512 -11.59 42.13 2.89
N ARG A 513 -10.44 41.96 3.55
CA ARG A 513 -9.33 41.17 3.06
C ARG A 513 -9.03 40.05 4.04
N ALA A 514 -8.64 38.88 3.53
CA ALA A 514 -8.14 37.79 4.36
C ALA A 514 -6.63 37.97 4.63
N PRO A 515 -6.19 38.52 5.78
CA PRO A 515 -4.76 38.62 6.10
C PRO A 515 -4.09 37.25 6.25
N ASN A 516 -4.85 36.27 6.73
CA ASN A 516 -4.41 34.90 6.99
C ASN A 516 -5.34 33.92 6.24
N PRO A 517 -5.24 33.86 4.90
CA PRO A 517 -6.09 32.97 4.12
C PRO A 517 -5.84 31.51 4.50
N THR A 518 -6.87 30.67 4.37
CA THR A 518 -6.60 29.22 4.27
C THR A 518 -5.81 28.99 2.97
N THR A 519 -4.63 28.38 3.05
CA THR A 519 -3.70 28.26 1.92
C THR A 519 -3.01 26.90 1.85
N GLY A 520 -2.53 26.51 0.67
CA GLY A 520 -1.82 25.24 0.48
C GLY A 520 -2.72 24.01 0.64
N LEU A 521 -4.04 24.15 0.38
CA LEU A 521 -4.99 23.04 0.50
C LEU A 521 -4.95 22.14 -0.74
N THR A 522 -4.70 20.85 -0.52
CA THR A 522 -4.81 19.81 -1.54
C THR A 522 -6.01 18.91 -1.25
N ILE A 523 -6.92 18.75 -2.21
CA ILE A 523 -8.07 17.83 -2.17
C ILE A 523 -7.88 16.81 -3.28
N GLU A 524 -7.69 15.53 -2.96
CA GLU A 524 -7.37 14.49 -3.94
C GLU A 524 -8.17 13.21 -3.73
N ASN A 525 -8.84 12.72 -4.78
CA ASN A 525 -9.63 11.49 -4.70
C ASN A 525 -10.68 11.54 -3.58
N VAL A 526 -11.54 12.55 -3.62
CA VAL A 526 -12.58 12.78 -2.62
C VAL A 526 -13.96 12.59 -3.25
N SER A 527 -14.85 11.93 -2.51
CA SER A 527 -16.26 11.77 -2.90
C SER A 527 -17.17 12.42 -1.86
N ILE A 528 -18.11 13.23 -2.32
CA ILE A 528 -19.09 13.93 -1.48
C ILE A 528 -20.48 13.65 -2.02
N THR A 529 -21.39 13.20 -1.16
CA THR A 529 -22.77 12.89 -1.55
C THR A 529 -23.77 13.46 -0.56
N ASN A 530 -24.92 13.86 -1.08
CA ASN A 530 -26.07 14.30 -0.29
C ASN A 530 -25.77 15.44 0.69
N THR A 531 -25.11 16.50 0.22
CA THR A 531 -24.95 17.72 1.03
C THR A 531 -26.21 18.56 0.96
N ARG A 532 -26.65 19.04 2.12
CA ARG A 532 -27.82 19.92 2.21
C ARG A 532 -27.49 21.37 1.84
N ARG A 533 -26.26 21.81 2.09
CA ARG A 533 -25.63 23.06 1.65
C ARG A 533 -24.51 22.75 0.65
N GLU A 534 -23.58 23.67 0.48
CA GLU A 534 -22.46 23.57 -0.44
C GLU A 534 -21.59 22.35 -0.13
N ALA A 535 -21.22 21.58 -1.16
CA ALA A 535 -20.35 20.42 -1.01
C ALA A 535 -18.89 20.85 -0.83
N LEU A 536 -18.49 21.92 -1.52
CA LEU A 536 -17.22 22.60 -1.30
C LEU A 536 -17.46 24.11 -1.33
N GLN A 537 -17.03 24.82 -0.29
CA GLN A 537 -17.06 26.27 -0.29
C GLN A 537 -15.73 26.84 0.21
N LEU A 538 -15.17 27.75 -0.59
CA LEU A 538 -13.92 28.47 -0.34
C LEU A 538 -14.23 29.95 -0.18
N VAL A 539 -13.80 30.54 0.92
CA VAL A 539 -13.98 31.97 1.22
C VAL A 539 -12.68 32.58 1.75
N GLY A 540 -12.01 33.46 1.01
CA GLY A 540 -10.73 34.02 1.51
C GLY A 540 -9.61 32.98 1.54
N ALA A 541 -9.55 32.13 0.51
CA ALA A 541 -8.59 31.02 0.42
C ALA A 541 -7.66 31.17 -0.79
N SER A 542 -6.40 30.74 -0.68
CA SER A 542 -5.44 30.82 -1.78
C SER A 542 -4.68 29.52 -2.02
N ASP A 543 -4.10 29.34 -3.21
CA ASP A 543 -3.17 28.24 -3.50
C ASP A 543 -3.78 26.84 -3.25
N ILE A 544 -4.91 26.58 -3.93
CA ILE A 544 -5.71 25.37 -3.73
C ILE A 544 -5.56 24.44 -4.93
N ALA A 545 -5.31 23.16 -4.68
CA ALA A 545 -5.25 22.12 -5.70
C ALA A 545 -6.32 21.06 -5.47
N ILE A 546 -7.20 20.86 -6.46
CA ILE A 546 -8.30 19.89 -6.40
C ILE A 546 -8.16 18.90 -7.56
N ARG A 547 -8.07 17.62 -7.23
CA ARG A 547 -7.88 16.53 -8.21
C ARG A 547 -8.83 15.39 -7.93
N ASN A 548 -9.53 14.91 -8.95
CA ASN A 548 -10.40 13.73 -8.83
C ASN A 548 -11.47 13.89 -7.72
N LEU A 549 -12.27 14.96 -7.79
CA LEU A 549 -13.37 15.22 -6.86
C LEU A 549 -14.71 14.85 -7.51
N SER A 550 -15.47 13.99 -6.82
CA SER A 550 -16.82 13.60 -7.23
C SER A 550 -17.85 14.15 -6.25
N ILE A 551 -18.83 14.89 -6.75
CA ILE A 551 -19.96 15.41 -5.97
C ILE A 551 -21.28 14.94 -6.60
N ASP A 552 -22.12 14.26 -5.83
CA ASP A 552 -23.46 13.85 -6.28
C ASP A 552 -24.55 14.24 -5.25
N ASN A 553 -25.35 15.24 -5.61
CA ASN A 553 -26.53 15.69 -4.87
C ASN A 553 -27.83 15.42 -5.64
N THR A 554 -27.85 14.49 -6.60
CA THR A 554 -29.05 14.20 -7.40
C THR A 554 -30.18 13.55 -6.59
N ALA A 555 -29.86 12.94 -5.45
CA ALA A 555 -30.84 12.39 -4.52
C ALA A 555 -31.44 13.45 -3.56
N MET A 556 -30.95 14.70 -3.60
CA MET A 556 -31.38 15.75 -2.68
C MET A 556 -32.52 16.59 -3.27
N ASP A 557 -33.67 16.63 -2.57
CA ASP A 557 -34.84 17.43 -2.95
C ASP A 557 -34.57 18.95 -2.86
N ARG A 558 -33.67 19.36 -1.96
CA ARG A 558 -33.22 20.75 -1.75
C ARG A 558 -31.75 20.74 -1.39
N THR A 559 -30.95 21.37 -2.24
CA THR A 559 -29.52 21.55 -2.08
C THR A 559 -29.15 22.95 -2.59
N MET A 560 -27.94 23.41 -2.29
CA MET A 560 -27.41 24.67 -2.81
C MET A 560 -26.44 24.39 -3.97
N ASP A 561 -25.54 25.33 -4.24
CA ASP A 561 -24.48 25.17 -5.22
C ASP A 561 -23.50 24.08 -4.78
N LEU A 562 -22.93 23.33 -5.73
CA LEU A 562 -22.02 22.24 -5.38
C LEU A 562 -20.67 22.79 -4.93
N ILE A 563 -20.06 23.65 -5.76
CA ILE A 563 -18.78 24.29 -5.47
C ILE A 563 -18.97 25.81 -5.52
N VAL A 564 -18.63 26.49 -4.42
CA VAL A 564 -18.65 27.96 -4.31
C VAL A 564 -17.25 28.48 -4.02
N ILE A 565 -16.80 29.44 -4.82
CA ILE A 565 -15.52 30.12 -4.66
C ILE A 565 -15.78 31.61 -4.50
N MET A 566 -15.35 32.16 -3.36
CA MET A 566 -15.57 33.54 -2.99
C MET A 566 -14.29 34.16 -2.45
N SER A 567 -13.89 35.32 -2.96
CA SER A 567 -12.70 36.03 -2.44
C SER A 567 -11.44 35.12 -2.35
N SER A 568 -11.24 34.28 -3.38
CA SER A 568 -10.22 33.23 -3.36
C SER A 568 -9.43 33.21 -4.65
N SER A 569 -8.15 32.85 -4.59
CA SER A 569 -7.27 32.89 -5.76
C SER A 569 -6.24 31.77 -5.84
N GLY A 570 -5.61 31.59 -7.00
CA GLY A 570 -4.60 30.55 -7.20
C GLY A 570 -5.19 29.15 -7.08
N ILE A 571 -6.34 28.90 -7.71
CA ILE A 571 -7.06 27.62 -7.60
C ILE A 571 -6.87 26.81 -8.88
N SER A 572 -6.50 25.54 -8.73
CA SER A 572 -6.48 24.57 -9.83
C SER A 572 -7.44 23.42 -9.54
N MET A 573 -8.28 23.10 -10.53
CA MET A 573 -9.25 22.01 -10.46
C MET A 573 -9.10 21.11 -11.69
N ASP A 574 -8.89 19.81 -11.46
CA ASP A 574 -8.74 18.81 -12.52
C ASP A 574 -9.49 17.52 -12.18
N GLY A 575 -10.23 16.98 -13.16
CA GLY A 575 -10.92 15.71 -13.01
C GLY A 575 -12.11 15.79 -12.06
N LEU A 576 -13.11 16.63 -12.38
CA LEU A 576 -14.31 16.79 -11.56
C LEU A 576 -15.51 16.05 -12.16
N THR A 577 -16.29 15.38 -11.31
CA THR A 577 -17.61 14.82 -11.68
C THR A 577 -18.67 15.41 -10.77
N LEU A 578 -19.55 16.25 -11.33
CA LEU A 578 -20.51 17.05 -10.58
C LEU A 578 -21.94 16.73 -11.02
N ALA A 579 -22.81 16.41 -10.07
CA ALA A 579 -24.19 16.05 -10.35
C ALA A 579 -25.19 16.64 -9.34
N GLY A 580 -26.31 17.17 -9.82
CA GLY A 580 -27.32 17.82 -8.98
C GLY A 580 -26.95 19.27 -8.63
N GLY A 581 -27.46 19.79 -7.50
CA GLY A 581 -27.15 21.15 -7.07
C GLY A 581 -28.00 22.25 -7.73
N VAL A 582 -27.86 23.49 -7.24
CA VAL A 582 -28.38 24.69 -7.91
C VAL A 582 -27.49 25.03 -9.09
N ASN A 583 -26.26 25.47 -8.82
CA ASN A 583 -25.19 25.57 -9.79
C ASN A 583 -24.09 24.55 -9.47
N ALA A 584 -23.43 23.97 -10.47
CA ALA A 584 -22.32 23.05 -10.20
C ALA A 584 -21.05 23.80 -9.81
N LEU A 585 -20.70 24.86 -10.55
CA LEU A 585 -19.58 25.74 -10.24
C LEU A 585 -20.08 27.17 -10.09
N GLN A 586 -19.80 27.80 -8.94
CA GLN A 586 -20.12 29.19 -8.69
C GLN A 586 -18.90 29.99 -8.25
N PHE A 587 -18.68 31.12 -8.91
CA PHE A 587 -17.59 32.06 -8.64
C PHE A 587 -18.15 33.42 -8.30
N ILE A 588 -17.76 33.98 -7.16
CA ILE A 588 -18.33 35.19 -6.58
C ILE A 588 -17.20 36.15 -6.18
N GLY A 589 -17.25 37.40 -6.62
CA GLY A 589 -16.41 38.51 -6.11
C GLY A 589 -17.28 39.64 -5.52
N PRO A 590 -17.83 39.46 -4.31
CA PRO A 590 -18.70 40.46 -3.71
C PRO A 590 -17.94 41.78 -3.53
N SER A 591 -18.60 42.92 -3.78
CA SER A 591 -17.98 44.25 -3.57
C SER A 591 -17.55 44.54 -2.13
N SER A 592 -18.00 43.70 -1.18
CA SER A 592 -17.59 43.78 0.22
C SER A 592 -16.20 43.21 0.48
N PHE A 593 -15.60 42.47 -0.46
CA PHE A 593 -14.25 41.95 -0.35
C PHE A 593 -13.30 42.72 -1.26
N ALA A 594 -12.09 42.97 -0.78
CA ALA A 594 -11.06 43.68 -1.51
C ALA A 594 -10.52 42.87 -2.70
N ASP A 595 -10.46 41.54 -2.55
CA ASP A 595 -9.91 40.63 -3.54
C ASP A 595 -11.03 39.74 -4.13
N PRO A 596 -11.38 39.85 -5.43
CA PRO A 596 -12.38 38.98 -6.04
C PRO A 596 -11.81 37.58 -6.33
N ALA A 597 -12.71 36.62 -6.58
CA ALA A 597 -12.30 35.29 -7.04
C ALA A 597 -11.51 35.38 -8.36
N SER A 598 -10.24 34.95 -8.35
CA SER A 598 -9.34 35.16 -9.50
C SER A 598 -8.19 34.18 -9.61
N ASP A 599 -7.56 34.07 -10.77
CA ASP A 599 -6.47 33.11 -11.04
C ASP A 599 -6.91 31.66 -10.79
N ILE A 600 -7.91 31.25 -11.56
CA ILE A 600 -8.55 29.94 -11.40
C ILE A 600 -8.50 29.15 -12.70
N THR A 601 -8.05 27.91 -12.62
CA THR A 601 -8.04 26.97 -13.74
C THR A 601 -8.95 25.78 -13.43
N VAL A 602 -9.82 25.46 -14.38
CA VAL A 602 -10.78 24.36 -14.26
C VAL A 602 -10.65 23.48 -15.49
N SER A 603 -10.37 22.20 -15.29
CA SER A 603 -10.08 21.27 -16.38
C SER A 603 -10.70 19.90 -16.17
N ASN A 604 -11.07 19.25 -17.28
CA ASN A 604 -11.57 17.88 -17.32
C ASN A 604 -12.78 17.66 -16.38
N VAL A 605 -13.88 18.35 -16.68
CA VAL A 605 -15.08 18.38 -15.83
C VAL A 605 -16.29 17.81 -16.56
N THR A 606 -17.04 16.95 -15.88
CA THR A 606 -18.38 16.54 -16.30
C THR A 606 -19.42 17.07 -15.32
N ILE A 607 -20.39 17.82 -15.83
CA ILE A 607 -21.51 18.39 -15.06
C ILE A 607 -22.82 17.80 -15.56
N ARG A 608 -23.69 17.34 -14.67
CA ARG A 608 -25.03 16.88 -15.02
C ARG A 608 -26.13 17.29 -14.04
N ASP A 609 -27.34 17.42 -14.56
CA ASP A 609 -28.57 17.46 -13.77
C ASP A 609 -28.63 18.61 -12.73
N THR A 610 -28.00 19.75 -13.02
CA THR A 610 -28.10 20.94 -12.17
C THR A 610 -29.49 21.56 -12.32
N SER A 611 -30.04 22.14 -11.25
CA SER A 611 -31.38 22.76 -11.32
C SER A 611 -31.38 24.17 -11.93
N ARG A 612 -30.22 24.83 -12.01
CA ARG A 612 -30.05 26.15 -12.64
C ARG A 612 -28.92 26.16 -13.67
N ALA A 613 -27.69 26.45 -13.27
CA ALA A 613 -26.56 26.56 -14.19
C ALA A 613 -25.55 25.42 -14.05
N GLY A 614 -24.83 25.08 -15.12
CA GLY A 614 -23.60 24.30 -14.97
C GLY A 614 -22.50 25.17 -14.37
N ILE A 615 -22.18 26.28 -15.05
CA ILE A 615 -21.22 27.29 -14.59
C ILE A 615 -21.97 28.59 -14.33
N MET A 616 -21.81 29.15 -13.14
CA MET A 616 -22.29 30.47 -12.76
C MET A 616 -21.12 31.34 -12.31
N MET A 617 -20.93 32.48 -12.96
CA MET A 617 -19.94 33.47 -12.54
C MET A 617 -20.65 34.78 -12.27
N ASN A 618 -20.43 35.38 -11.10
CA ASN A 618 -21.01 36.66 -10.77
C ASN A 618 -20.08 37.60 -10.01
N MET A 619 -20.40 38.90 -10.07
CA MET A 619 -19.83 39.96 -9.23
C MET A 619 -18.30 40.00 -9.34
N GLY A 620 -17.70 40.61 -10.37
CA GLY A 620 -16.25 40.92 -10.34
C GLY A 620 -15.23 39.77 -10.42
N SER A 621 -15.66 38.49 -10.49
CA SER A 621 -14.72 37.37 -10.69
C SER A 621 -13.92 37.55 -11.99
N SER A 622 -12.61 37.28 -11.96
CA SER A 622 -11.73 37.53 -13.11
C SER A 622 -10.65 36.47 -13.30
N ASN A 623 -9.99 36.43 -14.46
CA ASN A 623 -8.88 35.51 -14.76
C ASN A 623 -9.23 34.04 -14.46
N VAL A 624 -10.27 33.53 -15.14
CA VAL A 624 -10.74 32.15 -14.98
C VAL A 624 -10.68 31.40 -16.31
N ALA A 625 -10.00 30.25 -16.31
CA ALA A 625 -9.85 29.43 -17.50
C ALA A 625 -10.57 28.09 -17.36
N PHE A 626 -11.48 27.81 -18.30
CA PHE A 626 -12.21 26.56 -18.39
C PHE A 626 -11.71 25.73 -19.57
N SER A 627 -11.37 24.47 -19.33
CA SER A 627 -10.92 23.55 -20.37
C SER A 627 -11.56 22.15 -20.27
N ASN A 628 -11.94 21.56 -21.40
CA ASN A 628 -12.50 20.21 -21.46
C ASN A 628 -13.70 20.02 -20.49
N ILE A 629 -14.75 20.82 -20.69
CA ILE A 629 -15.94 20.77 -19.83
C ILE A 629 -17.14 20.30 -20.64
N GLU A 630 -17.87 19.32 -20.12
CA GLU A 630 -19.15 18.87 -20.67
C GLU A 630 -20.28 19.10 -19.66
N ILE A 631 -21.32 19.82 -20.09
CA ILE A 631 -22.49 20.17 -19.26
C ILE A 631 -23.74 19.54 -19.88
N THR A 632 -24.42 18.66 -19.14
CA THR A 632 -25.60 17.94 -19.61
C THR A 632 -26.81 18.19 -18.72
N ASN A 633 -27.97 18.43 -19.32
CA ASN A 633 -29.24 18.57 -18.61
C ASN A 633 -29.23 19.67 -17.53
N ALA A 634 -28.72 20.86 -17.87
CA ALA A 634 -28.80 22.00 -16.98
C ALA A 634 -30.22 22.59 -16.93
N GLY A 635 -30.71 22.86 -15.73
CA GLY A 635 -32.11 23.19 -15.48
C GLY A 635 -32.58 24.52 -16.04
N THR A 636 -31.68 25.50 -16.21
CA THR A 636 -31.93 26.74 -16.96
C THR A 636 -30.85 26.98 -18.00
N HIS A 637 -29.59 27.14 -17.59
CA HIS A 637 -28.49 27.58 -18.46
C HIS A 637 -27.30 26.63 -18.41
N GLY A 638 -26.59 26.44 -19.53
CA GLY A 638 -25.30 25.76 -19.47
C GLY A 638 -24.27 26.61 -18.71
N VAL A 639 -24.06 27.84 -19.17
CA VAL A 639 -23.14 28.83 -18.61
C VAL A 639 -23.88 30.14 -18.39
N TYR A 640 -23.75 30.75 -17.21
CA TYR A 640 -24.29 32.06 -16.89
C TYR A 640 -23.17 32.99 -16.39
N LEU A 641 -22.92 34.07 -17.12
CA LEU A 641 -21.96 35.11 -16.78
C LEU A 641 -22.69 36.40 -16.41
N TYR A 642 -22.46 36.91 -15.21
CA TYR A 642 -23.13 38.09 -14.68
C TYR A 642 -22.15 39.11 -14.07
N GLY A 643 -21.89 40.21 -14.77
CA GLY A 643 -21.09 41.33 -14.28
C GLY A 643 -21.94 42.53 -13.89
N PRO A 644 -22.53 42.62 -12.69
CA PRO A 644 -23.36 43.77 -12.30
C PRO A 644 -22.58 45.10 -12.31
N SER A 645 -23.11 46.11 -13.01
CA SER A 645 -22.51 47.45 -13.11
C SER A 645 -22.51 48.27 -11.81
N PHE A 646 -23.28 47.86 -10.79
CA PHE A 646 -23.45 48.61 -9.53
C PHE A 646 -23.07 47.83 -8.26
N PHE A 647 -22.83 46.51 -8.33
CA PHE A 647 -22.64 45.64 -7.15
C PHE A 647 -21.62 44.52 -7.42
N GLY A 648 -20.32 44.80 -7.29
CA GLY A 648 -19.26 43.79 -7.41
C GLY A 648 -18.38 43.91 -8.67
N GLY A 649 -18.74 44.79 -9.61
CA GLY A 649 -17.88 45.11 -10.76
C GLY A 649 -18.01 44.16 -11.94
N ALA A 650 -17.36 44.55 -13.04
CA ALA A 650 -17.36 43.82 -14.30
C ALA A 650 -16.68 42.44 -14.17
N LEU A 651 -17.18 41.45 -14.90
CA LEU A 651 -16.54 40.14 -15.01
C LEU A 651 -15.53 40.19 -16.16
N SER A 652 -14.27 39.78 -15.91
CA SER A 652 -13.19 39.93 -16.88
C SER A 652 -12.34 38.68 -17.10
N ASP A 653 -11.69 38.59 -18.26
CA ASP A 653 -10.59 37.66 -18.53
C ASP A 653 -10.99 36.19 -18.32
N VAL A 654 -12.09 35.77 -18.95
CA VAL A 654 -12.60 34.40 -18.86
C VAL A 654 -12.39 33.66 -20.19
N SER A 655 -11.80 32.47 -20.14
CA SER A 655 -11.49 31.69 -21.34
C SER A 655 -12.16 30.33 -21.36
N PHE A 656 -12.61 29.91 -22.55
CA PHE A 656 -13.30 28.64 -22.77
C PHE A 656 -12.63 27.82 -23.87
N THR A 657 -11.98 26.72 -23.50
CA THR A 657 -11.31 25.80 -24.43
C THR A 657 -11.98 24.43 -24.40
N ASN A 658 -12.56 23.98 -25.51
CA ASN A 658 -13.27 22.69 -25.56
C ASN A 658 -14.37 22.57 -24.48
N VAL A 659 -15.20 23.61 -24.37
CA VAL A 659 -16.36 23.63 -23.47
C VAL A 659 -17.62 23.37 -24.28
N LYS A 660 -18.48 22.47 -23.79
CA LYS A 660 -19.68 22.02 -24.49
C LYS A 660 -20.88 21.94 -23.56
N VAL A 661 -21.93 22.66 -23.92
CA VAL A 661 -23.26 22.50 -23.34
C VAL A 661 -24.01 21.48 -24.18
N VAL A 662 -24.11 20.23 -23.72
CA VAL A 662 -24.82 19.14 -24.39
C VAL A 662 -26.31 19.40 -24.39
N SER A 663 -26.87 19.80 -23.25
CA SER A 663 -28.27 20.20 -23.14
C SER A 663 -28.55 21.14 -21.97
N SER A 664 -29.52 22.04 -22.17
CA SER A 664 -30.10 22.89 -21.14
C SER A 664 -31.57 23.20 -21.45
N THR A 665 -32.37 23.54 -20.43
CA THR A 665 -33.81 23.77 -20.58
C THR A 665 -34.13 25.07 -21.31
N ASP A 666 -33.41 26.17 -21.04
CA ASP A 666 -33.75 27.51 -21.55
C ASP A 666 -32.75 27.98 -22.62
N GLU A 667 -31.46 28.11 -22.25
CA GLU A 667 -30.41 28.53 -23.18
C GLU A 667 -29.05 27.92 -22.83
N ALA A 668 -28.14 27.87 -23.80
CA ALA A 668 -26.80 27.34 -23.53
C ALA A 668 -25.93 28.34 -22.78
N VAL A 669 -25.98 29.62 -23.15
CA VAL A 669 -25.20 30.71 -22.55
C VAL A 669 -26.10 31.90 -22.24
N HIS A 670 -26.09 32.34 -20.99
CA HIS A 670 -26.75 33.58 -20.56
C HIS A 670 -25.68 34.62 -20.19
N LEU A 671 -25.82 35.83 -20.72
CA LEU A 671 -24.91 36.96 -20.48
C LEU A 671 -25.69 38.13 -19.87
N ALA A 672 -25.18 38.73 -18.80
CA ALA A 672 -25.80 39.89 -18.17
C ALA A 672 -24.76 40.87 -17.62
N GLY A 673 -25.04 42.17 -17.75
CA GLY A 673 -24.18 43.24 -17.24
C GLY A 673 -22.88 43.46 -18.01
N GLU A 674 -21.86 43.98 -17.33
CA GLU A 674 -20.56 44.37 -17.88
C GLU A 674 -19.59 43.18 -17.90
N LEU A 675 -19.23 42.78 -19.12
CA LEU A 675 -18.31 41.67 -19.39
C LEU A 675 -17.11 42.19 -20.18
N SER A 676 -15.91 41.70 -19.88
CA SER A 676 -14.69 42.04 -20.61
C SER A 676 -13.82 40.83 -20.88
N ASN A 677 -13.10 40.86 -22.00
CA ASN A 677 -12.05 39.89 -22.35
C ASN A 677 -12.44 38.41 -22.24
N LEU A 678 -13.69 38.09 -22.60
CA LEU A 678 -14.12 36.73 -22.85
C LEU A 678 -13.41 36.15 -24.07
N SER A 679 -12.91 34.92 -24.01
CA SER A 679 -12.20 34.30 -25.13
C SER A 679 -12.55 32.82 -25.32
N GLY A 680 -12.34 32.32 -26.55
CA GLY A 680 -12.55 30.92 -26.91
C GLY A 680 -13.94 30.62 -27.44
N SER A 681 -14.40 29.38 -27.25
CA SER A 681 -15.67 28.92 -27.83
C SER A 681 -16.42 27.96 -26.94
N ILE A 682 -17.75 28.16 -26.86
CA ILE A 682 -18.68 27.21 -26.23
C ILE A 682 -19.48 26.51 -27.33
N ALA A 683 -19.32 25.19 -27.42
CA ALA A 683 -20.13 24.35 -28.29
C ALA A 683 -21.52 24.14 -27.69
N VAL A 684 -22.55 24.17 -28.54
CA VAL A 684 -23.96 24.08 -28.12
C VAL A 684 -24.62 22.87 -28.77
N GLY A 685 -25.21 22.02 -27.94
CA GLY A 685 -26.05 20.88 -28.33
C GLY A 685 -27.54 21.26 -28.33
N GLN A 686 -28.32 20.59 -27.48
CA GLN A 686 -29.77 20.76 -27.37
C GLN A 686 -30.13 21.87 -26.37
N ALA A 687 -30.33 23.09 -26.86
CA ALA A 687 -30.85 24.21 -26.08
C ALA A 687 -31.80 25.05 -26.95
N PRO A 688 -32.93 25.57 -26.41
CA PRO A 688 -33.85 26.42 -27.19
C PRO A 688 -33.19 27.68 -27.78
N ALA A 689 -32.23 28.28 -27.07
CA ALA A 689 -31.39 29.35 -27.58
C ALA A 689 -29.90 29.06 -27.33
N SER A 690 -29.04 29.44 -28.28
CA SER A 690 -27.58 29.30 -28.10
C SER A 690 -27.01 30.35 -27.15
N CYS A 691 -27.44 31.61 -27.27
CA CYS A 691 -27.01 32.70 -26.42
C CYS A 691 -28.17 33.66 -26.18
N VAL A 692 -28.34 34.08 -24.92
CA VAL A 692 -29.27 35.13 -24.51
C VAL A 692 -28.48 36.21 -23.75
N ALA A 693 -28.74 37.47 -24.07
CA ALA A 693 -28.17 38.60 -23.36
C ALA A 693 -29.28 39.47 -22.74
N ASP A 694 -29.10 39.89 -21.49
CA ASP A 694 -30.03 40.80 -20.83
C ASP A 694 -30.02 42.17 -21.51
N THR A 695 -31.22 42.71 -21.76
CA THR A 695 -31.43 44.06 -22.35
C THR A 695 -32.19 45.00 -21.40
N GLY A 696 -32.29 44.64 -20.12
CA GLY A 696 -32.98 45.43 -19.10
C GLY A 696 -32.24 46.74 -18.80
N THR A 697 -32.95 47.76 -18.33
CA THR A 697 -32.35 49.08 -18.05
C THR A 697 -31.20 49.04 -17.04
N TRP A 698 -31.19 48.05 -16.14
CA TRP A 698 -30.20 47.90 -15.07
C TRP A 698 -29.30 46.68 -15.21
N THR A 699 -29.62 45.77 -16.13
CA THR A 699 -28.86 44.53 -16.38
C THR A 699 -28.36 44.42 -17.83
N SER A 700 -28.53 45.50 -18.62
CA SER A 700 -28.13 45.56 -20.02
C SER A 700 -26.71 45.04 -20.20
N THR A 701 -26.56 44.11 -21.12
CA THR A 701 -25.30 43.42 -21.33
C THR A 701 -24.37 44.26 -22.21
N THR A 702 -23.15 44.49 -21.74
CA THR A 702 -22.08 45.11 -22.52
C THR A 702 -20.88 44.18 -22.56
N LEU A 703 -20.30 44.01 -23.74
CA LEU A 703 -19.08 43.24 -23.93
C LEU A 703 -17.97 44.17 -24.43
N SER A 704 -16.87 44.22 -23.69
CA SER A 704 -15.62 44.80 -24.15
C SER A 704 -14.58 43.70 -24.42
N GLN A 705 -13.70 43.94 -25.38
CA GLN A 705 -12.68 42.98 -25.79
C GLN A 705 -11.40 43.73 -26.12
N ASN A 706 -10.26 43.19 -25.68
CA ASN A 706 -8.95 43.67 -26.11
C ASN A 706 -8.61 43.17 -27.52
N ASN A 707 -7.67 43.83 -28.20
CA ASN A 707 -7.26 43.49 -29.56
C ASN A 707 -6.75 42.03 -29.65
N GLY A 708 -7.52 41.14 -30.26
CA GLY A 708 -7.13 39.76 -30.55
C GLY A 708 -7.95 38.69 -29.82
N GLU A 709 -8.75 39.06 -28.83
CA GLU A 709 -9.66 38.15 -28.16
C GLU A 709 -10.94 37.97 -28.98
N THR A 710 -11.42 36.73 -29.05
CA THR A 710 -12.66 36.38 -29.73
C THR A 710 -13.41 35.36 -28.89
N PHE A 711 -14.70 35.63 -28.67
CA PHE A 711 -15.60 34.73 -27.97
C PHE A 711 -16.71 34.28 -28.93
N SER A 712 -17.02 32.99 -28.92
CA SER A 712 -18.07 32.43 -29.77
C SER A 712 -18.95 31.42 -29.05
N VAL A 713 -20.24 31.43 -29.40
CA VAL A 713 -21.24 30.51 -28.85
C VAL A 713 -21.97 29.83 -30.00
N GLY A 714 -21.97 28.49 -30.03
CA GLY A 714 -22.59 27.72 -31.10
C GLY A 714 -22.01 28.05 -32.48
N GLY A 715 -20.71 28.37 -32.56
CA GLY A 715 -20.02 28.78 -33.78
C GLY A 715 -20.29 30.22 -34.24
N THR A 716 -21.07 31.01 -33.50
CA THR A 716 -21.29 32.44 -33.80
C THR A 716 -20.38 33.30 -32.93
N VAL A 717 -19.60 34.18 -33.55
CA VAL A 717 -18.76 35.16 -32.85
C VAL A 717 -19.63 36.26 -32.24
N ILE A 718 -19.44 36.55 -30.96
CA ILE A 718 -20.13 37.63 -30.24
C ILE A 718 -19.29 38.90 -30.40
N LEU A 719 -19.88 39.95 -30.98
CA LEU A 719 -19.17 41.20 -31.23
C LEU A 719 -19.17 42.10 -29.99
N PRO A 720 -18.09 42.86 -29.72
CA PRO A 720 -18.06 43.85 -28.64
C PRO A 720 -19.13 44.94 -28.82
N GLY A 721 -19.66 45.45 -27.71
CA GLY A 721 -20.69 46.50 -27.66
C GLY A 721 -21.83 46.15 -26.71
N THR A 722 -22.90 46.94 -26.76
CA THR A 722 -24.17 46.60 -26.09
C THR A 722 -24.84 45.46 -26.85
N LEU A 723 -25.02 44.31 -26.18
CA LEU A 723 -25.53 43.11 -26.84
C LEU A 723 -27.06 43.15 -26.97
N PRO A 724 -27.63 42.79 -28.13
CA PRO A 724 -29.05 42.56 -28.25
C PRO A 724 -29.43 41.19 -27.64
N ALA A 725 -30.71 40.96 -27.39
CA ALA A 725 -31.20 39.79 -26.65
C ALA A 725 -30.72 38.41 -27.16
N GLY A 726 -30.40 38.28 -28.46
CA GLY A 726 -29.87 37.03 -29.04
C GLY A 726 -28.35 36.98 -29.23
N CYS A 727 -27.61 37.92 -28.64
CA CYS A 727 -26.15 38.07 -28.73
C CYS A 727 -25.58 38.22 -30.16
N ARG A 728 -26.37 38.72 -31.13
CA ARG A 728 -26.00 38.79 -32.55
C ARG A 728 -26.33 40.13 -33.19
#